data_AF-A0AAV7YVI6-F1
#
_entry.id   AF-A0AAV7YVI6-F1
#
_cell.length_a   1.000
_cell.length_b   1.000
_cell.length_c   1.000
_cell.angle_alpha   90.00
_cell.angle_beta   90.00
_cell.angle_gamma   90.00
#
_symmetry.space_group_name_H-M   'P 1'
#
loop_
_entity.id
_entity.type
_entity.pdbx_description
1 polymer ?
#
loop_
_entity_poly.entity_id
_entity_poly.type
_entity_poly.pdbx_seq_one_letter_code
_entity_poly.pdbx_strand_id
1 'polypeptide(L)'
;MKIAALISGGKDSFFTAHVCVNELGHELCALVNLYPSQEGTYELDSYSFQTVGHELIEAYAECTDLPLYRRPFQGLSPNQDLQYKPSDKKDEVEDLYAILKYVKEEIPDLEGICCGAILSNYQRTRVENVCSRLDLIVLAPLWRIGQPELLRRMVQAPMDSILIKVASMGLNPKKHLGKSLVELEDELMELSAKYQLNCCGEGGEYESLTLDCPIFEKRIVLDDFKIEITSDNEFAPVGYVIVKKFHLEQKSEFQNLTKSKKGYKNAGKIIIYDKPTELETGEIEIPQIDLNKLNYYGKNNESIQYKLFSQNDDYLYISGVWNQTEEKEQEEENFKENANGIIGGLNTILNQFEMNLGHIVLLEIALNSNSQIQPLEKILKQYFLVSPPSRVIWKNLNRKGKLKMSVTASKGKSKSLHVLSRSNFSPPCLGNYSHLTEVNQNIIISSSVTGRKALDLSFPESFEEEVEQAILNLKNYLMVSHSSLQDILYCRIATNGNLQEKTLEKMKLNSKAIIKIFNTPSLIEGRIEIFVIALKKELIQDSEKTVFEQKFDNLKLKSQIFSLDSQSPSFACIEIALPNKKTINEKKITEINTYLEKNIKLDKLSKINLYHQDKNASLLNLLKKSPISISEYNIDGLEGSIFLECYFF
;
A
#
# COMPACT_ATOMS: atom_id res chain seq x y z
N MET A 1 7.93 -2.25 20.86
CA MET A 1 6.82 -1.29 21.00
C MET A 1 5.88 -1.80 22.06
N LYS A 2 5.22 -0.90 22.78
CA LYS A 2 4.07 -1.23 23.63
C LYS A 2 2.81 -1.29 22.80
N ILE A 3 2.08 -2.39 22.90
CA ILE A 3 0.92 -2.66 22.06
C ILE A 3 -0.28 -3.14 22.88
N ALA A 4 -1.48 -2.93 22.34
CA ALA A 4 -2.71 -3.55 22.83
C ALA A 4 -3.28 -4.50 21.77
N ALA A 5 -3.93 -5.58 22.20
CA ALA A 5 -4.52 -6.57 21.30
C ALA A 5 -6.02 -6.35 21.16
N LEU A 6 -6.51 -6.25 19.92
CA LEU A 6 -7.93 -6.42 19.63
C LEU A 6 -8.27 -7.91 19.75
N ILE A 7 -9.11 -8.25 20.72
CA ILE A 7 -9.49 -9.64 20.98
C ILE A 7 -10.97 -9.92 20.67
N SER A 8 -11.20 -11.10 20.11
CA SER A 8 -12.53 -11.65 19.84
C SER A 8 -12.81 -12.94 20.61
N GLY A 9 -11.79 -13.47 21.31
CA GLY A 9 -11.83 -14.80 21.94
C GLY A 9 -11.32 -15.93 21.04
N GLY A 10 -11.32 -15.72 19.72
CA GLY A 10 -10.88 -16.71 18.74
C GLY A 10 -9.38 -16.81 18.55
N LYS A 11 -8.99 -17.88 17.85
CA LYS A 11 -7.61 -18.27 17.54
C LYS A 11 -6.80 -17.14 16.90
N ASP A 12 -7.41 -16.36 16.01
CA ASP A 12 -6.67 -15.37 15.19
C ASP A 12 -6.18 -14.21 16.04
N SER A 13 -7.03 -13.74 16.96
CA SER A 13 -6.68 -12.64 17.87
C SER A 13 -5.54 -13.00 18.81
N PHE A 14 -5.57 -14.19 19.41
CA PHE A 14 -4.53 -14.64 20.34
C PHE A 14 -3.29 -15.14 19.63
N PHE A 15 -3.41 -15.74 18.44
CA PHE A 15 -2.24 -16.09 17.64
C PHE A 15 -1.50 -14.85 17.15
N THR A 16 -2.20 -13.80 16.71
CA THR A 16 -1.57 -12.50 16.41
C THR A 16 -0.83 -11.94 17.63
N ALA A 17 -1.48 -11.94 18.79
CA ALA A 17 -0.86 -11.43 20.02
C ALA A 17 0.40 -12.25 20.39
N HIS A 18 0.33 -13.58 20.28
CA HIS A 18 1.46 -14.48 20.45
C HIS A 18 2.61 -14.15 19.50
N VAL A 19 2.35 -14.02 18.19
CA VAL A 19 3.37 -13.66 17.20
C VAL A 19 4.02 -12.31 17.56
N CYS A 20 3.22 -11.30 17.90
CA CYS A 20 3.74 -9.98 18.26
C CYS A 20 4.66 -10.01 19.49
N VAL A 21 4.31 -10.79 20.52
CA VAL A 21 5.09 -10.88 21.76
C VAL A 21 6.31 -11.80 21.59
N ASN A 22 6.08 -13.03 21.13
CA ASN A 22 7.10 -14.08 21.12
C ASN A 22 8.04 -14.01 19.93
N GLU A 23 7.51 -13.74 18.73
CA GLU A 23 8.33 -13.69 17.51
C GLU A 23 8.91 -12.29 17.28
N LEU A 24 8.14 -11.22 17.58
CA LEU A 24 8.53 -9.83 17.27
C LEU A 24 9.05 -9.03 18.48
N GLY A 25 8.98 -9.61 19.67
CA GLY A 25 9.51 -9.00 20.89
C GLY A 25 8.78 -7.72 21.31
N HIS A 26 7.50 -7.57 20.95
CA HIS A 26 6.66 -6.47 21.44
C HIS A 26 6.16 -6.73 22.85
N GLU A 27 5.75 -5.65 23.53
CA GLU A 27 5.23 -5.69 24.89
C GLU A 27 3.71 -5.54 24.86
N LEU A 28 2.98 -6.60 25.18
CA LEU A 28 1.52 -6.56 25.25
C LEU A 28 1.07 -5.96 26.59
N CYS A 29 0.37 -4.82 26.52
CA CYS A 29 0.03 -4.00 27.68
C CYS A 29 -1.47 -4.04 28.04
N ALA A 30 -2.34 -4.38 27.09
CA ALA A 30 -3.79 -4.38 27.29
C ALA A 30 -4.52 -5.25 26.27
N LEU A 31 -5.72 -5.67 26.63
CA LEU A 31 -6.69 -6.30 25.75
C LEU A 31 -7.84 -5.32 25.47
N VAL A 32 -8.35 -5.31 24.24
CA VAL A 32 -9.45 -4.43 23.84
C VAL A 32 -10.51 -5.25 23.11
N ASN A 33 -11.77 -5.07 23.47
CA ASN A 33 -12.90 -5.79 22.89
C ASN A 33 -14.11 -4.87 22.68
N LEU A 34 -14.74 -4.98 21.50
CA LEU A 34 -16.09 -4.49 21.30
C LEU A 34 -17.07 -5.64 21.49
N TYR A 35 -18.22 -5.36 22.12
CA TYR A 35 -19.24 -6.36 22.41
C TYR A 35 -20.65 -5.84 22.11
N PRO A 36 -21.62 -6.71 21.83
CA PRO A 36 -22.99 -6.28 21.55
C PRO A 36 -23.66 -5.69 22.80
N SER A 37 -24.42 -4.61 22.62
CA SER A 37 -25.16 -3.93 23.70
C SER A 37 -26.40 -4.69 24.22
N GLN A 38 -26.86 -5.72 23.50
CA GLN A 38 -28.03 -6.51 23.89
C GLN A 38 -27.60 -7.77 24.64
N GLU A 39 -27.99 -7.89 25.92
CA GLU A 39 -27.84 -9.11 26.70
C GLU A 39 -28.74 -10.23 26.16
N GLY A 40 -28.18 -11.43 25.98
CA GLY A 40 -28.94 -12.63 25.58
C GLY A 40 -29.02 -12.92 24.08
N THR A 41 -28.37 -12.11 23.23
CA THR A 41 -28.26 -12.37 21.79
C THR A 41 -26.97 -13.14 21.49
N TYR A 42 -27.06 -14.47 21.38
CA TYR A 42 -25.92 -15.36 21.14
C TYR A 42 -25.42 -15.37 19.68
N GLU A 43 -26.24 -14.85 18.76
CA GLU A 43 -25.93 -14.75 17.33
C GLU A 43 -26.41 -13.38 16.81
N LEU A 44 -25.45 -12.51 16.50
CA LEU A 44 -25.69 -11.30 15.72
C LEU A 44 -24.84 -11.38 14.45
N ASP A 45 -25.43 -11.03 13.32
CA ASP A 45 -24.74 -10.94 12.02
C ASP A 45 -23.81 -9.70 12.00
N SER A 46 -22.76 -9.70 12.81
CA SER A 46 -21.67 -8.72 12.68
C SER A 46 -20.68 -9.20 11.63
N TYR A 47 -20.40 -8.34 10.65
CA TYR A 47 -19.35 -8.58 9.65
C TYR A 47 -17.93 -8.48 10.24
N SER A 48 -17.79 -7.97 11.46
CA SER A 48 -16.52 -7.55 12.05
C SER A 48 -16.16 -8.26 13.35
N PHE A 49 -17.14 -8.74 14.13
CA PHE A 49 -16.90 -9.26 15.48
C PHE A 49 -17.57 -10.61 15.74
N GLN A 50 -16.80 -11.50 16.35
CA GLN A 50 -17.27 -12.78 16.87
C GLN A 50 -18.28 -12.56 17.99
N THR A 51 -19.39 -13.29 17.95
CA THR A 51 -20.49 -13.18 18.94
C THR A 51 -20.66 -14.44 19.77
N VAL A 52 -20.25 -15.60 19.25
CA VAL A 52 -20.26 -16.87 19.98
C VAL A 52 -19.04 -16.95 20.91
N GLY A 53 -19.24 -17.43 22.14
CA GLY A 53 -18.19 -17.57 23.14
C GLY A 53 -17.83 -16.27 23.88
N HIS A 54 -18.67 -15.23 23.75
CA HIS A 54 -18.48 -13.94 24.42
C HIS A 54 -18.48 -14.06 25.95
N GLU A 55 -19.07 -15.13 26.50
CA GLU A 55 -19.16 -15.41 27.93
C GLU A 55 -17.78 -15.59 28.59
N LEU A 56 -16.76 -15.95 27.80
CA LEU A 56 -15.40 -16.16 28.29
C LEU A 56 -14.46 -14.99 28.04
N ILE A 57 -14.92 -13.94 27.34
CA ILE A 57 -14.07 -12.80 26.99
C ILE A 57 -13.48 -12.13 28.23
N GLU A 58 -14.30 -12.01 29.27
CA GLU A 58 -13.90 -11.41 30.54
C GLU A 58 -12.83 -12.23 31.27
N ALA A 59 -12.85 -13.55 31.13
CA ALA A 59 -11.88 -14.44 31.75
C ALA A 59 -10.45 -14.19 31.24
N TYR A 60 -10.29 -13.68 30.01
CA TYR A 60 -8.97 -13.39 29.45
C TYR A 60 -8.21 -12.29 30.20
N ALA A 61 -8.91 -11.39 30.89
CA ALA A 61 -8.24 -10.39 31.74
C ALA A 61 -7.40 -11.09 32.82
N GLU A 62 -8.00 -12.07 33.51
CA GLU A 62 -7.32 -12.86 34.54
C GLU A 62 -6.35 -13.89 33.94
N CYS A 63 -6.68 -14.48 32.78
CA CYS A 63 -5.78 -15.42 32.11
C CYS A 63 -4.47 -14.76 31.68
N THR A 64 -4.50 -13.50 31.24
CA THR A 64 -3.30 -12.78 30.76
C THR A 64 -2.65 -11.89 31.81
N ASP A 65 -3.32 -11.66 32.94
CA ASP A 65 -2.98 -10.62 33.92
C ASP A 65 -2.83 -9.22 33.29
N LEU A 66 -3.69 -8.89 32.33
CA LEU A 66 -3.73 -7.60 31.63
C LEU A 66 -5.08 -6.91 31.82
N PRO A 67 -5.13 -5.56 31.78
CA PRO A 67 -6.39 -4.85 31.74
C PRO A 67 -7.15 -5.17 30.44
N LEU A 68 -8.43 -5.52 30.59
CA LEU A 68 -9.36 -5.73 29.49
C LEU A 68 -10.31 -4.53 29.38
N TYR A 69 -10.14 -3.74 28.34
CA TYR A 69 -11.02 -2.64 28.00
C TYR A 69 -12.15 -3.16 27.11
N ARG A 70 -13.40 -2.91 27.51
CA ARG A 70 -14.57 -3.30 26.74
C ARG A 70 -15.49 -2.11 26.48
N ARG A 71 -16.05 -2.05 25.28
CA ARG A 71 -17.08 -1.07 24.93
C ARG A 71 -18.23 -1.75 24.18
N PRO A 72 -19.49 -1.44 24.54
CA PRO A 72 -20.62 -1.92 23.77
C PRO A 72 -20.69 -1.16 22.44
N PHE A 73 -20.82 -1.86 21.31
CA PHE A 73 -21.12 -1.18 20.05
C PHE A 73 -22.60 -0.82 19.97
N GLN A 74 -22.88 0.38 19.45
CA GLN A 74 -24.24 0.97 19.48
C GLN A 74 -25.00 0.82 18.15
N GLY A 75 -24.37 0.28 17.10
CA GLY A 75 -24.96 0.09 15.77
C GLY A 75 -24.20 -0.89 14.87
N LEU A 76 -24.71 -1.13 13.67
CA LEU A 76 -24.04 -1.90 12.61
C LEU A 76 -23.22 -0.96 11.72
N SER A 77 -22.21 -1.47 11.01
CA SER A 77 -21.43 -0.73 10.00
C SER A 77 -22.35 -0.12 8.91
N PRO A 78 -22.62 1.20 8.90
CA PRO A 78 -23.45 1.85 7.89
C PRO A 78 -22.68 2.06 6.57
N ASN A 79 -21.35 2.14 6.65
CA ASN A 79 -20.46 2.20 5.52
C ASN A 79 -19.89 0.81 5.24
N GLN A 80 -20.25 0.22 4.10
CA GLN A 80 -19.76 -1.09 3.66
C GLN A 80 -18.65 -1.00 2.59
N ASP A 81 -18.19 0.21 2.26
CA ASP A 81 -17.11 0.39 1.30
C ASP A 81 -15.81 -0.19 1.86
N LEU A 82 -14.92 -0.60 0.95
CA LEU A 82 -13.57 -1.06 1.30
C LEU A 82 -12.73 0.03 1.97
N GLN A 83 -13.05 1.30 1.66
CA GLN A 83 -12.40 2.47 2.23
C GLN A 83 -13.36 3.12 3.21
N TYR A 84 -12.97 3.12 4.47
CA TYR A 84 -13.78 3.68 5.52
C TYR A 84 -13.68 5.21 5.52
N LYS A 85 -14.84 5.86 5.60
CA LYS A 85 -14.97 7.28 5.92
C LYS A 85 -15.75 7.39 7.24
N PRO A 86 -15.30 8.22 8.19
CA PRO A 86 -16.00 8.45 9.44
C PRO A 86 -17.47 8.80 9.19
N SER A 87 -18.35 8.33 10.08
CA SER A 87 -19.79 8.56 10.00
C SER A 87 -20.33 9.17 11.29
N ASP A 88 -21.26 10.12 11.16
CA ASP A 88 -22.00 10.68 12.29
C ASP A 88 -23.13 9.76 12.79
N LYS A 89 -23.29 8.58 12.17
CA LYS A 89 -24.25 7.55 12.57
C LYS A 89 -23.64 6.65 13.63
N LYS A 90 -24.48 5.88 14.33
CA LYS A 90 -24.03 4.80 15.21
C LYS A 90 -23.26 3.77 14.39
N ASP A 91 -21.94 3.78 14.52
CA ASP A 91 -21.00 3.00 13.71
C ASP A 91 -20.00 2.29 14.63
N GLU A 92 -19.84 0.98 14.44
CA GLU A 92 -18.92 0.14 15.21
C GLU A 92 -17.46 0.59 15.06
N VAL A 93 -17.10 1.21 13.94
CA VAL A 93 -15.74 1.73 13.72
C VAL A 93 -15.47 2.96 14.59
N GLU A 94 -16.47 3.81 14.81
CA GLU A 94 -16.35 4.97 15.70
C GLU A 94 -16.39 4.55 17.18
N ASP A 95 -17.10 3.46 17.51
CA ASP A 95 -16.98 2.82 18.81
C ASP A 95 -15.56 2.27 19.04
N LEU A 96 -14.93 1.67 18.01
CA LEU A 96 -13.53 1.24 18.08
C LEU A 96 -12.58 2.43 18.31
N TYR A 97 -12.81 3.56 17.64
CA TYR A 97 -12.03 4.78 17.90
C TYR A 97 -12.16 5.27 19.34
N ALA A 98 -13.40 5.34 19.85
CA ALA A 98 -13.65 5.85 21.19
C ALA A 98 -12.92 5.01 22.26
N ILE A 99 -12.99 3.68 22.16
CA ILE A 99 -12.28 2.82 23.12
C ILE A 99 -10.77 2.90 22.94
N LEU A 100 -10.23 2.93 21.71
CA LEU A 100 -8.78 3.02 21.51
C LEU A 100 -8.22 4.38 21.93
N LYS A 101 -8.97 5.47 21.77
CA LYS A 101 -8.63 6.79 22.33
C LYS A 101 -8.50 6.71 23.84
N TYR A 102 -9.51 6.13 24.52
CA TYR A 102 -9.49 5.94 25.96
C TYR A 102 -8.32 5.06 26.44
N VAL A 103 -8.02 3.96 25.73
CA VAL A 103 -6.88 3.08 26.06
C VAL A 103 -5.56 3.84 25.91
N LYS A 104 -5.39 4.66 24.86
CA LYS A 104 -4.21 5.50 24.67
C LYS A 104 -4.05 6.56 25.76
N GLU A 105 -5.15 7.11 26.27
CA GLU A 105 -5.15 8.04 27.41
C GLU A 105 -4.74 7.36 28.72
N GLU A 106 -5.20 6.12 28.97
CA GLU A 106 -4.82 5.34 30.15
C GLU A 106 -3.40 4.74 30.06
N ILE A 107 -2.89 4.51 28.85
CA ILE A 107 -1.55 3.98 28.56
C ILE A 107 -0.82 4.96 27.60
N PRO A 108 -0.26 6.07 28.12
CA PRO A 108 0.27 7.16 27.29
C PRO A 108 1.42 6.77 26.36
N ASP A 109 2.13 5.69 26.66
CA ASP A 109 3.23 5.15 25.86
C ASP A 109 2.82 3.97 24.96
N LEU A 110 1.51 3.79 24.74
CA LEU A 110 0.97 2.87 23.75
C LEU A 110 1.33 3.35 22.33
N GLU A 111 2.03 2.50 21.58
CA GLU A 111 2.53 2.81 20.23
C GLU A 111 1.74 2.11 19.12
N GLY A 112 1.02 1.02 19.43
CA GLY A 112 0.33 0.26 18.40
C GLY A 112 -0.74 -0.70 18.88
N ILE A 113 -1.48 -1.21 17.91
CA ILE A 113 -2.59 -2.15 18.07
C ILE A 113 -2.34 -3.37 17.20
N CYS A 114 -2.42 -4.57 17.75
CA CYS A 114 -2.39 -5.79 16.95
C CYS A 114 -3.80 -6.34 16.69
N CYS A 115 -4.06 -6.77 15.45
CA CYS A 115 -5.37 -7.30 15.04
C CYS A 115 -5.25 -8.66 14.32
N GLY A 116 -6.26 -9.51 14.52
CA GLY A 116 -6.34 -10.86 13.96
C GLY A 116 -6.77 -10.95 12.49
N ALA A 117 -6.67 -9.89 11.69
CA ALA A 117 -7.13 -9.91 10.31
C ALA A 117 -6.21 -10.76 9.43
N ILE A 118 -6.77 -11.78 8.75
CA ILE A 118 -5.99 -12.70 7.90
C ILE A 118 -6.17 -12.36 6.42
N LEU A 119 -7.39 -12.37 5.87
CA LEU A 119 -7.61 -12.09 4.45
C LEU A 119 -8.42 -10.81 4.23
N SER A 120 -9.33 -10.51 5.15
CA SER A 120 -10.28 -9.42 5.07
C SER A 120 -9.60 -8.04 5.03
N ASN A 121 -9.58 -7.43 3.84
CA ASN A 121 -9.23 -6.02 3.69
C ASN A 121 -10.22 -5.13 4.44
N TYR A 122 -11.49 -5.52 4.52
CA TYR A 122 -12.57 -4.74 5.14
C TYR A 122 -12.29 -4.46 6.63
N GLN A 123 -11.90 -5.49 7.38
CA GLN A 123 -11.58 -5.38 8.80
C GLN A 123 -10.27 -4.59 8.99
N ARG A 124 -9.24 -4.93 8.20
CA ARG A 124 -7.92 -4.29 8.30
C ARG A 124 -7.98 -2.79 8.03
N THR A 125 -8.65 -2.33 6.97
CA THR A 125 -8.69 -0.90 6.61
C THR A 125 -9.43 -0.04 7.64
N ARG A 126 -10.43 -0.62 8.35
CA ARG A 126 -11.13 0.06 9.45
C ARG A 126 -10.22 0.27 10.67
N VAL A 127 -9.49 -0.77 11.06
CA VAL A 127 -8.50 -0.66 12.15
C VAL A 127 -7.38 0.31 11.76
N GLU A 128 -6.88 0.25 10.52
CA GLU A 128 -5.90 1.20 9.97
C GLU A 128 -6.41 2.64 10.02
N ASN A 129 -7.67 2.89 9.65
CA ASN A 129 -8.28 4.22 9.70
C ASN A 129 -8.29 4.76 11.15
N VAL A 130 -8.86 3.99 12.08
CA VAL A 130 -8.95 4.38 13.50
C VAL A 130 -7.57 4.66 14.09
N CYS A 131 -6.63 3.75 13.89
CA CYS A 131 -5.29 3.89 14.45
C CYS A 131 -4.52 5.04 13.80
N SER A 132 -4.72 5.32 12.51
CA SER A 132 -4.11 6.47 11.85
C SER A 132 -4.58 7.81 12.44
N ARG A 133 -5.85 7.93 12.87
CA ARG A 133 -6.34 9.15 13.54
C ARG A 133 -5.77 9.31 14.95
N LEU A 134 -5.47 8.19 15.60
CA LEU A 134 -4.91 8.14 16.94
C LEU A 134 -3.38 8.10 16.96
N ASP A 135 -2.70 8.20 15.80
CA ASP A 135 -1.24 8.04 15.70
C ASP A 135 -0.74 6.76 16.39
N LEU A 136 -1.38 5.63 16.05
CA LEU A 136 -1.04 4.28 16.50
C LEU A 136 -0.66 3.41 15.29
N ILE A 137 0.34 2.55 15.45
CA ILE A 137 0.76 1.59 14.43
C ILE A 137 -0.14 0.35 14.49
N VAL A 138 -0.66 -0.09 13.34
CA VAL A 138 -1.38 -1.37 13.25
C VAL A 138 -0.39 -2.49 12.96
N LEU A 139 -0.47 -3.57 13.74
CA LEU A 139 0.25 -4.82 13.52
C LEU A 139 -0.74 -5.90 13.05
N ALA A 140 -0.62 -6.33 11.81
CA ALA A 140 -1.42 -7.38 11.20
C ALA A 140 -0.51 -8.49 10.63
N PRO A 141 0.25 -9.21 11.46
CA PRO A 141 1.29 -10.13 11.00
C PRO A 141 0.74 -11.32 10.20
N LEU A 142 -0.52 -11.70 10.41
CA LEU A 142 -1.16 -12.83 9.74
C LEU A 142 -1.72 -12.47 8.36
N TRP A 143 -1.78 -11.17 8.04
CA TRP A 143 -2.46 -10.70 6.85
C TRP A 143 -1.79 -11.27 5.58
N ARG A 144 -2.60 -11.90 4.71
CA ARG A 144 -2.22 -12.52 3.44
C ARG A 144 -1.24 -13.71 3.53
N ILE A 145 -1.04 -14.30 4.71
CA ILE A 145 -0.36 -15.60 4.81
C ILE A 145 -1.25 -16.68 4.18
N GLY A 146 -0.64 -17.64 3.47
CA GLY A 146 -1.36 -18.77 2.88
C GLY A 146 -2.10 -19.56 3.97
N GLN A 147 -3.42 -19.76 3.82
CA GLN A 147 -4.25 -20.37 4.87
C GLN A 147 -3.76 -21.75 5.33
N PRO A 148 -3.34 -22.68 4.44
CA PRO A 148 -2.80 -23.98 4.88
C PRO A 148 -1.49 -23.87 5.66
N GLU A 149 -0.64 -22.89 5.34
CA GLU A 149 0.57 -22.61 6.09
C GLU A 149 0.24 -22.00 7.45
N LEU A 150 -0.72 -21.05 7.47
CA LEU A 150 -1.15 -20.39 8.68
C LEU A 150 -1.80 -21.37 9.68
N LEU A 151 -2.67 -22.27 9.22
CA LEU A 151 -3.27 -23.30 10.06
C LEU A 151 -2.18 -24.18 10.69
N ARG A 152 -1.21 -24.66 9.91
CA ARG A 152 -0.07 -25.43 10.43
C ARG A 152 0.72 -24.67 11.48
N ARG A 153 0.98 -23.37 11.24
CA ARG A 153 1.66 -22.52 12.23
C ARG A 153 0.86 -22.38 13.52
N MET A 154 -0.46 -22.24 13.44
CA MET A 154 -1.34 -22.18 14.62
C MET A 154 -1.35 -23.51 15.39
N VAL A 155 -1.39 -24.64 14.70
CA VAL A 155 -1.37 -25.99 15.30
C VAL A 155 -0.01 -26.30 15.95
N GLN A 156 1.09 -25.84 15.35
CA GLN A 156 2.44 -26.00 15.90
C GLN A 156 2.72 -25.04 17.05
N ALA A 157 2.00 -23.93 17.14
CA ALA A 157 2.10 -23.04 18.27
C ALA A 157 1.50 -23.71 19.52
N PRO A 158 2.03 -23.45 20.73
CA PRO A 158 1.47 -23.99 21.98
C PRO A 158 0.17 -23.26 22.37
N MET A 159 -0.82 -23.29 21.49
CA MET A 159 -2.14 -22.68 21.63
C MET A 159 -3.20 -23.78 21.59
N ASP A 160 -4.10 -23.75 22.57
CA ASP A 160 -5.27 -24.61 22.62
C ASP A 160 -6.49 -23.79 22.22
N SER A 161 -6.94 -23.97 20.98
CA SER A 161 -8.17 -23.36 20.48
C SER A 161 -9.12 -24.45 19.99
N ILE A 162 -10.37 -24.36 20.42
CA ILE A 162 -11.44 -25.29 20.04
C ILE A 162 -12.42 -24.64 19.06
N LEU A 163 -13.09 -25.44 18.23
CA LEU A 163 -14.20 -24.97 17.41
C LEU A 163 -15.45 -24.78 18.27
N ILE A 164 -16.05 -23.59 18.20
CA ILE A 164 -17.26 -23.23 18.97
C ILE A 164 -18.45 -22.87 18.09
N LYS A 165 -18.25 -22.66 16.78
CA LYS A 165 -19.32 -22.53 15.79
C LYS A 165 -18.86 -23.24 14.53
N VAL A 166 -19.77 -23.90 13.83
CA VAL A 166 -19.54 -24.35 12.46
C VAL A 166 -20.75 -23.98 11.60
N ALA A 167 -20.50 -23.59 10.36
CA ALA A 167 -21.53 -23.13 9.43
C ALA A 167 -21.15 -23.41 7.96
N SER A 168 -20.51 -24.55 7.69
CA SER A 168 -20.02 -24.88 6.35
C SER A 168 -20.17 -26.34 5.98
N MET A 169 -20.23 -26.59 4.67
CA MET A 169 -20.30 -27.93 4.12
C MET A 169 -19.07 -28.76 4.52
N GLY A 170 -19.34 -29.98 4.99
CA GLY A 170 -18.32 -30.90 5.49
C GLY A 170 -18.02 -30.75 6.98
N LEU A 171 -18.42 -29.66 7.63
CA LEU A 171 -18.31 -29.51 9.08
C LEU A 171 -19.62 -29.94 9.77
N ASN A 172 -19.58 -31.02 10.54
CA ASN A 172 -20.72 -31.51 11.34
C ASN A 172 -20.64 -31.00 12.80
N PRO A 173 -21.66 -30.26 13.29
CA PRO A 173 -21.69 -29.74 14.66
C PRO A 173 -21.44 -30.80 15.74
N LYS A 174 -22.06 -31.98 15.62
CA LYS A 174 -21.95 -33.06 16.62
C LYS A 174 -20.56 -33.72 16.63
N LYS A 175 -19.82 -33.64 15.52
CA LYS A 175 -18.49 -34.26 15.36
C LYS A 175 -17.35 -33.29 15.67
N HIS A 176 -17.53 -32.00 15.38
CA HIS A 176 -16.41 -31.04 15.36
C HIS A 176 -16.46 -30.00 16.48
N LEU A 177 -17.64 -29.62 16.98
CA LEU A 177 -17.72 -28.63 18.05
C LEU A 177 -17.09 -29.16 19.34
N GLY A 178 -16.31 -28.32 20.02
CA GLY A 178 -15.57 -28.67 21.23
C GLY A 178 -14.23 -29.37 20.98
N LYS A 179 -13.90 -29.74 19.74
CA LYS A 179 -12.58 -30.30 19.41
C LYS A 179 -11.56 -29.20 19.15
N SER A 180 -10.31 -29.50 19.48
CA SER A 180 -9.18 -28.60 19.23
C SER A 180 -8.84 -28.50 17.74
N LEU A 181 -8.19 -27.40 17.35
CA LEU A 181 -7.61 -27.25 16.00
C LEU A 181 -6.59 -28.33 15.70
N VAL A 182 -5.82 -28.77 16.69
CA VAL A 182 -4.83 -29.84 16.56
C VAL A 182 -5.50 -31.15 16.15
N GLU A 183 -6.61 -31.51 16.80
CA GLU A 183 -7.38 -32.71 16.45
C GLU A 183 -8.04 -32.65 15.06
N LEU A 184 -8.30 -31.44 14.56
CA LEU A 184 -9.02 -31.20 13.32
C LEU A 184 -8.12 -30.79 12.15
N GLU A 185 -6.79 -30.71 12.33
CA GLU A 185 -5.86 -30.22 11.31
C GLU A 185 -6.03 -30.96 9.97
N ASP A 186 -5.88 -32.30 10.00
CA ASP A 186 -5.97 -33.13 8.80
C ASP A 186 -7.33 -33.01 8.12
N GLU A 187 -8.42 -33.02 8.90
CA GLU A 187 -9.78 -32.91 8.37
C GLU A 187 -10.04 -31.54 7.74
N LEU A 188 -9.61 -30.44 8.38
CA LEU A 188 -9.74 -29.09 7.81
C LEU A 188 -8.92 -28.94 6.52
N MET A 189 -7.74 -29.54 6.46
CA MET A 189 -6.88 -29.55 5.27
C MET A 189 -7.51 -30.36 4.13
N GLU A 190 -8.08 -31.53 4.43
CA GLU A 190 -8.81 -32.34 3.46
C GLU A 190 -10.06 -31.63 2.92
N LEU A 191 -10.85 -31.01 3.80
CA LEU A 191 -12.03 -30.23 3.43
C LEU A 191 -11.65 -29.03 2.56
N SER A 192 -10.53 -28.37 2.86
CA SER A 192 -10.00 -27.28 2.04
C SER A 192 -9.63 -27.76 0.63
N ALA A 193 -8.94 -28.91 0.52
CA ALA A 193 -8.58 -29.48 -0.76
C ALA A 193 -9.80 -29.95 -1.59
N LYS A 194 -10.82 -30.50 -0.93
CA LYS A 194 -11.99 -31.11 -1.60
C LYS A 194 -13.10 -30.12 -1.93
N TYR A 195 -13.36 -29.17 -1.03
CA TYR A 195 -14.52 -28.28 -1.10
C TYR A 195 -14.13 -26.80 -1.17
N GLN A 196 -12.83 -26.47 -1.26
CA GLN A 196 -12.32 -25.09 -1.20
C GLN A 196 -12.73 -24.35 0.08
N LEU A 197 -13.02 -25.10 1.15
CA LEU A 197 -13.27 -24.57 2.48
C LEU A 197 -12.04 -23.78 2.94
N ASN A 198 -12.23 -22.60 3.54
CA ASN A 198 -11.12 -21.91 4.16
C ASN A 198 -10.74 -22.66 5.46
N CYS A 199 -9.59 -23.32 5.46
CA CYS A 199 -9.12 -24.10 6.60
C CYS A 199 -8.84 -23.24 7.86
N CYS A 200 -8.66 -21.93 7.71
CA CYS A 200 -8.57 -20.97 8.82
C CYS A 200 -9.93 -20.38 9.21
N GLY A 201 -11.06 -20.74 8.58
CA GLY A 201 -12.39 -20.28 8.97
C GLY A 201 -12.71 -18.81 8.69
N GLU A 202 -11.89 -18.11 7.90
CA GLU A 202 -12.03 -16.68 7.58
C GLU A 202 -13.37 -16.34 6.88
N GLY A 203 -13.95 -17.28 6.15
CA GLY A 203 -15.25 -17.12 5.49
C GLY A 203 -16.45 -17.31 6.42
N GLY A 204 -16.21 -17.48 7.72
CA GLY A 204 -17.23 -17.83 8.71
C GLY A 204 -17.55 -19.32 8.74
N GLU A 205 -16.71 -20.18 8.14
CA GLU A 205 -16.93 -21.63 8.12
C GLU A 205 -16.94 -22.23 9.52
N TYR A 206 -16.12 -21.67 10.42
CA TYR A 206 -16.16 -21.95 11.84
C TYR A 206 -15.68 -20.74 12.64
N GLU A 207 -16.11 -20.67 13.89
CA GLU A 207 -15.53 -19.78 14.90
C GLU A 207 -14.81 -20.62 15.96
N SER A 208 -13.84 -20.02 16.62
CA SER A 208 -13.01 -20.71 17.61
C SER A 208 -12.99 -19.97 18.94
N LEU A 209 -12.61 -20.68 20.01
CA LEU A 209 -12.35 -20.12 21.32
C LEU A 209 -10.99 -20.61 21.81
N THR A 210 -10.15 -19.70 22.27
CA THR A 210 -8.79 -20.02 22.73
C THR A 210 -8.82 -20.29 24.23
N LEU A 211 -8.69 -21.56 24.62
CA LEU A 211 -8.65 -21.98 26.02
C LEU A 211 -7.28 -21.78 26.64
N ASP A 212 -6.23 -21.93 25.83
CA ASP A 212 -4.87 -21.69 26.27
C ASP A 212 -3.96 -21.07 25.20
N CYS A 213 -3.00 -20.26 25.61
CA CYS A 213 -2.01 -19.61 24.75
C CYS A 213 -0.74 -19.32 25.55
N PRO A 214 0.47 -19.25 24.94
CA PRO A 214 1.71 -19.02 25.69
C PRO A 214 1.74 -17.70 26.45
N ILE A 215 0.93 -16.73 26.03
CA ILE A 215 0.80 -15.43 26.71
C ILE A 215 -0.16 -15.47 27.92
N PHE A 216 -0.77 -16.62 28.23
CA PHE A 216 -1.69 -16.79 29.37
C PHE A 216 -0.96 -17.36 30.60
N GLU A 217 -1.14 -16.74 31.75
CA GLU A 217 -0.73 -17.24 33.07
C GLU A 217 -1.62 -18.36 33.59
N LYS A 218 -2.92 -18.28 33.27
CA LYS A 218 -3.92 -19.28 33.60
C LYS A 218 -4.59 -19.78 32.33
N ARG A 219 -4.86 -21.07 32.26
CA ARG A 219 -5.65 -21.66 31.19
C ARG A 219 -7.12 -21.73 31.58
N ILE A 220 -7.99 -21.68 30.60
CA ILE A 220 -9.43 -21.90 30.76
C ILE A 220 -9.71 -23.40 30.66
N VAL A 221 -10.46 -23.94 31.62
CA VAL A 221 -10.98 -25.31 31.55
C VAL A 221 -12.49 -25.27 31.50
N LEU A 222 -13.06 -25.84 30.44
CA LEU A 222 -14.50 -25.96 30.29
C LEU A 222 -14.99 -27.15 31.12
N ASP A 223 -15.83 -26.89 32.13
CA ASP A 223 -16.41 -27.92 32.98
C ASP A 223 -17.69 -28.51 32.38
N ASP A 224 -18.48 -27.64 31.74
CA ASP A 224 -19.76 -28.01 31.12
C ASP A 224 -20.09 -27.06 29.97
N PHE A 225 -20.56 -27.62 28.86
CA PHE A 225 -21.06 -26.87 27.72
C PHE A 225 -22.12 -27.69 26.97
N LYS A 226 -23.02 -27.00 26.27
CA LYS A 226 -24.00 -27.64 25.38
C LYS A 226 -23.72 -27.27 23.93
N ILE A 227 -24.07 -28.18 23.02
CA ILE A 227 -24.11 -27.90 21.58
C ILE A 227 -25.55 -27.57 21.21
N GLU A 228 -25.75 -26.41 20.60
CA GLU A 228 -27.02 -25.98 20.03
C GLU A 228 -26.94 -26.02 18.51
N ILE A 229 -27.89 -26.68 17.86
CA ILE A 229 -27.95 -26.81 16.40
C ILE A 229 -29.10 -25.95 15.90
N THR A 230 -28.78 -24.88 15.19
CA THR A 230 -29.75 -23.91 14.68
C THR A 230 -30.32 -24.35 13.32
N SER A 231 -29.52 -25.06 12.52
CA SER A 231 -29.93 -25.62 11.23
C SER A 231 -29.28 -26.98 11.04
N ASP A 232 -30.08 -28.05 10.98
CA ASP A 232 -29.61 -29.41 10.72
C ASP A 232 -29.94 -29.81 9.27
N ASN A 233 -29.48 -29.01 8.30
CA ASN A 233 -29.62 -29.35 6.89
C ASN A 233 -28.48 -30.27 6.45
N GLU A 234 -28.73 -31.15 5.48
CA GLU A 234 -27.78 -32.21 5.08
C GLU A 234 -26.49 -31.68 4.43
N PHE A 235 -26.47 -30.41 4.01
CA PHE A 235 -25.39 -29.85 3.18
C PHE A 235 -24.44 -28.94 3.95
N ALA A 236 -24.96 -28.10 4.85
CA ALA A 236 -24.24 -27.11 5.65
C ALA A 236 -24.97 -26.93 7.00
N PRO A 237 -24.83 -27.90 7.92
CA PRO A 237 -25.42 -27.78 9.24
C PRO A 237 -24.74 -26.66 10.03
N VAL A 238 -25.53 -25.90 10.77
CA VAL A 238 -25.09 -24.79 11.61
C VAL A 238 -25.33 -25.16 13.07
N GLY A 239 -24.29 -25.05 13.87
CA GLY A 239 -24.39 -25.23 15.31
C GLY A 239 -23.26 -24.54 16.04
N TYR A 240 -23.46 -24.31 17.33
CA TYR A 240 -22.54 -23.59 18.18
C TYR A 240 -22.53 -24.12 19.62
N VAL A 241 -21.44 -23.83 20.32
CA VAL A 241 -21.21 -24.18 21.72
C VAL A 241 -21.72 -23.06 22.61
N ILE A 242 -22.49 -23.43 23.63
CA ILE A 242 -22.86 -22.55 24.74
C ILE A 242 -22.18 -23.08 25.99
N VAL A 243 -21.19 -22.34 26.49
CA VAL A 243 -20.48 -22.69 27.71
C VAL A 243 -21.40 -22.47 28.91
N LYS A 244 -21.51 -23.48 29.77
CA LYS A 244 -22.36 -23.45 30.98
C LYS A 244 -21.55 -23.21 32.23
N LYS A 245 -20.36 -23.82 32.29
CA LYS A 245 -19.46 -23.69 33.43
C LYS A 245 -18.01 -23.85 32.97
N PHE A 246 -17.14 -23.04 33.54
CA PHE A 246 -15.70 -23.11 33.35
C PHE A 246 -14.99 -22.66 34.62
N HIS A 247 -13.71 -22.95 34.71
CA HIS A 247 -12.81 -22.39 35.73
C HIS A 247 -11.44 -22.07 35.12
N LEU A 248 -10.62 -21.35 35.90
CA LEU A 248 -9.26 -21.00 35.52
C LEU A 248 -8.25 -21.83 36.31
N GLU A 249 -7.31 -22.45 35.62
CA GLU A 249 -6.23 -23.22 36.22
C GLU A 249 -4.89 -22.51 36.04
N GLN A 250 -4.10 -22.42 37.13
CA GLN A 250 -2.75 -21.89 37.07
C GLN A 250 -1.82 -22.85 36.31
N LYS A 251 -0.99 -22.31 35.43
CA LYS A 251 0.04 -23.11 34.73
C LYS A 251 1.24 -23.40 35.63
N SER A 252 1.77 -24.61 35.54
CA SER A 252 3.00 -25.02 36.23
C SER A 252 4.26 -24.41 35.60
N GLU A 253 4.27 -24.22 34.28
CA GLU A 253 5.38 -23.65 33.51
C GLU A 253 4.89 -22.46 32.70
N PHE A 254 4.68 -21.31 33.36
CA PHE A 254 4.50 -20.06 32.64
C PHE A 254 5.87 -19.55 32.17
N GLN A 255 6.15 -19.66 30.87
CA GLN A 255 7.30 -19.00 30.28
C GLN A 255 7.08 -17.48 30.39
N ASN A 256 7.82 -16.81 31.29
CA ASN A 256 7.82 -15.34 31.42
C ASN A 256 8.34 -14.70 30.11
N LEU A 257 7.46 -14.60 29.11
CA LEU A 257 7.79 -14.10 27.77
C LEU A 257 7.49 -12.60 27.62
N THR A 258 6.64 -12.05 28.49
CA THR A 258 6.44 -10.61 28.61
C THR A 258 7.57 -10.01 29.44
N LYS A 259 8.55 -9.37 28.78
CA LYS A 259 9.74 -8.75 29.41
C LYS A 259 9.44 -7.58 30.37
N SER A 260 8.17 -7.30 30.69
CA SER A 260 7.74 -6.12 31.44
C SER A 260 6.49 -6.41 32.30
N LYS A 261 6.59 -7.30 33.30
CA LYS A 261 5.59 -7.39 34.38
C LYS A 261 5.76 -6.29 35.42
N LYS A 262 5.95 -5.03 35.02
CA LYS A 262 5.78 -3.92 35.96
C LYS A 262 4.29 -3.58 36.01
N GLY A 263 3.62 -4.17 37.00
CA GLY A 263 2.19 -4.10 37.30
C GLY A 263 1.44 -2.97 36.58
N TYR A 264 0.90 -3.29 35.41
CA TYR A 264 0.02 -2.37 34.71
C TYR A 264 -1.15 -2.06 35.63
N LYS A 265 -1.53 -0.79 35.66
CA LYS A 265 -2.72 -0.34 36.38
C LYS A 265 -3.89 -1.19 35.88
N ASN A 266 -4.64 -1.80 36.80
CA ASN A 266 -5.79 -2.65 36.51
C ASN A 266 -5.48 -4.00 35.82
N ALA A 267 -4.27 -4.56 35.99
CA ALA A 267 -3.98 -5.96 35.65
C ALA A 267 -5.05 -6.91 36.19
N GLY A 268 -5.51 -7.85 35.35
CA GLY A 268 -6.58 -8.78 35.69
C GLY A 268 -7.99 -8.18 35.78
N LYS A 269 -8.17 -6.88 35.56
CA LYS A 269 -9.48 -6.22 35.71
C LYS A 269 -10.13 -5.93 34.36
N ILE A 270 -11.46 -5.93 34.40
CA ILE A 270 -12.34 -5.54 33.31
C ILE A 270 -12.69 -4.06 33.48
N ILE A 271 -12.57 -3.29 32.41
CA ILE A 271 -12.85 -1.86 32.37
C ILE A 271 -13.90 -1.63 31.28
N ILE A 272 -15.12 -1.29 31.70
CA ILE A 272 -16.20 -0.96 30.77
C ILE A 272 -16.15 0.53 30.45
N TYR A 273 -16.07 0.87 29.17
CA TYR A 273 -16.15 2.23 28.65
C TYR A 273 -17.44 2.43 27.86
N ASP A 274 -18.47 2.90 28.56
CA ASP A 274 -19.84 3.10 28.05
C ASP A 274 -20.19 4.58 27.82
N LYS A 275 -19.23 5.50 28.05
CA LYS A 275 -19.46 6.92 27.86
C LYS A 275 -19.87 7.19 26.41
N PRO A 276 -20.89 8.05 26.18
CA PRO A 276 -21.22 8.48 24.84
C PRO A 276 -19.99 9.12 24.22
N THR A 277 -19.66 8.73 23.00
CA THR A 277 -18.60 9.39 22.25
C THR A 277 -19.10 10.81 22.02
N GLU A 278 -18.45 11.81 22.60
CA GLU A 278 -18.41 13.11 21.93
C GLU A 278 -17.70 12.80 20.61
N LEU A 279 -18.50 12.49 19.59
CA LEU A 279 -18.00 12.43 18.23
C LEU A 279 -17.29 13.77 18.10
N GLU A 280 -15.97 13.74 17.98
CA GLU A 280 -15.27 14.86 17.39
C GLU A 280 -15.82 14.86 15.96
N THR A 281 -16.99 15.49 15.78
CA THR A 281 -17.54 15.96 14.50
C THR A 281 -16.70 17.12 14.01
N GLY A 282 -15.39 17.09 14.29
CA GLY A 282 -14.53 17.15 13.16
C GLY A 282 -15.05 16.13 12.16
N GLU A 283 -15.83 16.62 11.18
CA GLU A 283 -15.31 16.51 9.83
C GLU A 283 -13.81 16.51 10.01
N ILE A 284 -13.08 15.44 9.63
CA ILE A 284 -11.66 15.66 9.35
C ILE A 284 -11.75 16.94 8.57
N GLU A 285 -11.30 18.07 9.15
CA GLU A 285 -11.23 19.31 8.43
C GLU A 285 -10.16 18.85 7.45
N ILE A 286 -10.62 18.28 6.32
CA ILE A 286 -10.08 18.53 5.02
C ILE A 286 -9.99 20.02 5.18
N PRO A 287 -8.80 20.59 5.43
CA PRO A 287 -8.73 22.02 5.35
C PRO A 287 -9.42 22.27 4.02
N GLN A 288 -10.58 22.93 4.04
CA GLN A 288 -11.21 23.37 2.82
C GLN A 288 -10.23 24.44 2.40
N ILE A 289 -9.13 23.96 1.81
CA ILE A 289 -8.14 24.77 1.19
C ILE A 289 -8.98 25.27 0.04
N ASP A 290 -9.54 26.45 0.26
CA ASP A 290 -10.30 27.15 -0.72
C ASP A 290 -9.34 27.25 -1.90
N LEU A 291 -9.55 26.40 -2.89
CA LEU A 291 -8.70 26.33 -4.08
C LEU A 291 -8.71 27.71 -4.76
N ASN A 292 -9.74 28.52 -4.50
CA ASN A 292 -9.81 29.92 -4.93
C ASN A 292 -8.96 30.87 -4.08
N LYS A 293 -8.63 30.55 -2.82
CA LYS A 293 -7.62 31.25 -2.00
C LYS A 293 -6.19 30.78 -2.29
N LEU A 294 -5.99 29.56 -2.79
CA LEU A 294 -4.70 29.12 -3.34
C LEU A 294 -4.32 29.82 -4.65
N ASN A 295 -5.28 30.47 -5.32
CA ASN A 295 -4.98 31.38 -6.44
C ASN A 295 -4.13 32.60 -6.02
N TYR A 296 -3.77 32.72 -4.73
CA TYR A 296 -3.10 33.89 -4.17
C TYR A 296 -1.59 33.74 -3.96
N TYR A 297 -0.84 33.14 -4.90
CA TYR A 297 0.60 33.43 -5.07
C TYR A 297 1.00 33.41 -6.56
N GLY A 298 0.20 34.10 -7.37
CA GLY A 298 0.57 34.51 -8.71
C GLY A 298 0.02 35.90 -8.95
N LYS A 299 0.73 36.95 -8.53
CA LYS A 299 0.64 38.20 -9.29
C LYS A 299 1.13 37.84 -10.69
N ASN A 300 0.16 37.63 -11.59
CA ASN A 300 0.27 37.08 -12.94
C ASN A 300 0.29 35.54 -12.97
N ASN A 301 -0.62 34.96 -13.76
CA ASN A 301 -0.72 33.53 -14.14
C ASN A 301 0.54 32.97 -14.86
N GLU A 302 1.70 33.62 -14.76
CA GLU A 302 2.90 33.35 -15.56
C GLU A 302 4.00 32.57 -14.79
N SER A 303 3.84 32.31 -13.48
CA SER A 303 4.90 31.72 -12.64
C SER A 303 4.90 30.18 -12.60
N ILE A 304 3.77 29.52 -12.81
CA ILE A 304 3.68 28.05 -12.86
C ILE A 304 4.00 27.59 -14.28
N GLN A 305 5.10 26.87 -14.40
CA GLN A 305 5.55 26.29 -15.67
C GLN A 305 5.19 24.82 -15.70
N TYR A 306 4.65 24.36 -16.83
CA TYR A 306 4.33 22.96 -17.06
C TYR A 306 4.44 22.62 -18.54
N LYS A 307 4.53 21.32 -18.84
CA LYS A 307 4.36 20.81 -20.20
C LYS A 307 3.24 19.77 -20.19
N LEU A 308 2.23 20.01 -21.02
CA LEU A 308 1.26 18.99 -21.37
C LEU A 308 1.89 18.09 -22.42
N PHE A 309 1.93 16.78 -22.14
CA PHE A 309 2.58 15.83 -23.05
C PHE A 309 1.59 15.02 -23.86
N SER A 310 0.46 14.63 -23.28
CA SER A 310 -0.67 14.10 -24.04
C SER A 310 -1.93 14.01 -23.19
N GLN A 311 -3.01 13.91 -23.94
CA GLN A 311 -4.38 13.98 -23.50
C GLN A 311 -5.21 13.11 -24.46
N ASN A 312 -6.11 12.32 -23.89
CA ASN A 312 -7.29 11.79 -24.59
C ASN A 312 -8.52 11.97 -23.69
N ASP A 313 -9.68 11.46 -24.11
CA ASP A 313 -10.92 11.64 -23.37
C ASP A 313 -10.85 11.08 -21.94
N ASP A 314 -10.06 10.03 -21.72
CA ASP A 314 -10.01 9.27 -20.47
C ASP A 314 -8.76 9.51 -19.62
N TYR A 315 -7.67 10.04 -20.19
CA TYR A 315 -6.36 10.16 -19.57
C TYR A 315 -5.67 11.49 -19.89
N LEU A 316 -4.93 11.99 -18.90
CA LEU A 316 -4.14 13.21 -19.01
C LEU A 316 -2.76 12.99 -18.38
N TYR A 317 -1.69 13.40 -19.08
CA TYR A 317 -0.35 13.46 -18.49
C TYR A 317 0.22 14.88 -18.58
N ILE A 318 0.48 15.43 -17.40
CA ILE A 318 1.13 16.73 -17.22
C ILE A 318 2.50 16.43 -16.62
N SER A 319 3.59 16.89 -17.23
CA SER A 319 4.91 16.73 -16.63
C SER A 319 5.62 18.02 -16.32
N GLY A 320 6.38 17.94 -15.23
CA GLY A 320 7.18 19.02 -14.69
C GLY A 320 6.33 20.24 -14.42
N VAL A 321 5.42 20.17 -13.45
CA VAL A 321 4.83 21.38 -12.87
C VAL A 321 5.80 21.89 -11.81
N TRP A 322 6.26 23.14 -11.97
CA TRP A 322 7.14 23.81 -11.01
C TRP A 322 6.88 25.31 -10.97
N ASN A 323 7.29 25.95 -9.89
CA ASN A 323 7.22 27.41 -9.74
C ASN A 323 8.56 28.06 -10.15
N GLN A 324 8.48 29.15 -10.91
CA GLN A 324 9.63 29.88 -11.45
C GLN A 324 10.31 30.83 -10.43
N THR A 325 9.68 31.17 -9.30
CA THR A 325 10.30 32.05 -8.30
C THR A 325 11.45 31.33 -7.56
N GLU A 326 12.64 31.38 -8.15
CA GLU A 326 13.91 31.04 -7.54
C GLU A 326 14.33 32.16 -6.59
N GLU A 327 14.55 31.84 -5.30
CA GLU A 327 15.74 32.28 -4.52
C GLU A 327 15.64 31.99 -3.01
N LYS A 328 14.46 31.79 -2.42
CA LYS A 328 14.32 31.66 -0.94
C LYS A 328 13.78 30.32 -0.38
N GLU A 329 13.89 29.22 -1.11
CA GLU A 329 13.52 27.89 -0.59
C GLU A 329 14.52 27.28 0.44
N GLN A 330 15.22 28.08 1.23
CA GLN A 330 16.04 27.55 2.34
C GLN A 330 15.24 27.44 3.65
N GLU A 331 14.17 28.21 3.79
CA GLU A 331 13.27 28.15 4.94
C GLU A 331 12.11 27.18 4.68
N GLU A 332 11.72 26.40 5.69
CA GLU A 332 10.67 25.38 5.59
C GLU A 332 9.31 25.97 5.18
N GLU A 333 9.02 27.21 5.60
CA GLU A 333 7.79 27.93 5.21
C GLU A 333 7.73 28.18 3.70
N ASN A 334 8.82 28.63 3.09
CA ASN A 334 8.87 28.89 1.65
C ASN A 334 8.72 27.60 0.81
N PHE A 335 9.19 26.45 1.32
CA PHE A 335 8.95 25.16 0.67
C PHE A 335 7.47 24.74 0.74
N LYS A 336 6.83 24.92 1.90
CA LYS A 336 5.40 24.60 2.08
C LYS A 336 4.53 25.44 1.15
N GLU A 337 4.79 26.74 1.08
CA GLU A 337 4.10 27.65 0.17
C GLU A 337 4.29 27.23 -1.30
N ASN A 338 5.53 26.91 -1.71
CA ASN A 338 5.80 26.46 -3.07
C ASN A 338 5.05 25.16 -3.42
N ALA A 339 5.08 24.17 -2.53
CA ALA A 339 4.38 22.90 -2.72
C ALA A 339 2.86 23.10 -2.85
N ASN A 340 2.27 23.93 -1.98
CA ASN A 340 0.85 24.29 -2.06
C ASN A 340 0.51 25.00 -3.38
N GLY A 341 1.37 25.93 -3.83
CA GLY A 341 1.21 26.61 -5.12
C GLY A 341 1.25 25.66 -6.31
N ILE A 342 2.18 24.70 -6.32
CA ILE A 342 2.28 23.67 -7.38
C ILE A 342 1.02 22.79 -7.40
N ILE A 343 0.53 22.34 -6.24
CA ILE A 343 -0.69 21.52 -6.14
C ILE A 343 -1.93 22.32 -6.57
N GLY A 344 -2.04 23.59 -6.18
CA GLY A 344 -3.09 24.49 -6.64
C GLY A 344 -3.07 24.66 -8.16
N GLY A 345 -1.89 24.90 -8.74
CA GLY A 345 -1.70 24.98 -10.19
C GLY A 345 -2.09 23.69 -10.91
N LEU A 346 -1.68 22.53 -10.39
CA LEU A 346 -2.09 21.22 -10.91
C LEU A 346 -3.61 21.09 -10.95
N ASN A 347 -4.31 21.46 -9.86
CA ASN A 347 -5.76 21.39 -9.83
C ASN A 347 -6.41 22.34 -10.85
N THR A 348 -5.88 23.55 -11.02
CA THR A 348 -6.34 24.49 -12.05
C THR A 348 -6.17 23.94 -13.45
N ILE A 349 -5.03 23.30 -13.76
CA ILE A 349 -4.80 22.66 -15.07
C ILE A 349 -5.77 21.48 -15.25
N LEU A 350 -5.93 20.62 -14.25
CA LEU A 350 -6.87 19.49 -14.30
C LEU A 350 -8.31 19.94 -14.57
N ASN A 351 -8.76 21.03 -13.94
CA ASN A 351 -10.10 21.57 -14.12
C ASN A 351 -10.35 22.02 -15.58
N GLN A 352 -9.33 22.46 -16.32
CA GLN A 352 -9.46 22.78 -17.75
C GLN A 352 -9.81 21.56 -18.60
N PHE A 353 -9.58 20.36 -18.09
CA PHE A 353 -9.87 19.07 -18.73
C PHE A 353 -11.02 18.31 -18.04
N GLU A 354 -11.82 19.00 -17.23
CA GLU A 354 -12.92 18.41 -16.44
C GLU A 354 -12.45 17.32 -15.47
N MET A 355 -11.21 17.44 -14.98
CA MET A 355 -10.63 16.58 -13.95
C MET A 355 -10.32 17.40 -12.69
N ASN A 356 -9.99 16.72 -11.60
CA ASN A 356 -9.58 17.32 -10.32
C ASN A 356 -8.50 16.43 -9.68
N LEU A 357 -7.94 16.84 -8.54
CA LEU A 357 -6.89 16.07 -7.85
C LEU A 357 -7.26 14.61 -7.56
N GLY A 358 -8.55 14.30 -7.32
CA GLY A 358 -9.03 12.94 -7.08
C GLY A 358 -8.94 12.02 -8.31
N HIS A 359 -8.76 12.58 -9.50
CA HIS A 359 -8.55 11.81 -10.74
C HIS A 359 -7.08 11.43 -10.95
N ILE A 360 -6.15 11.94 -10.13
CA ILE A 360 -4.73 11.57 -10.24
C ILE A 360 -4.58 10.09 -9.86
N VAL A 361 -3.92 9.32 -10.72
CA VAL A 361 -3.62 7.88 -10.52
C VAL A 361 -2.13 7.62 -10.30
N LEU A 362 -1.27 8.53 -10.78
CA LEU A 362 0.17 8.53 -10.55
C LEU A 362 0.67 9.95 -10.26
N LEU A 363 1.43 10.08 -9.17
CA LEU A 363 2.13 11.29 -8.79
C LEU A 363 3.65 11.05 -8.83
N GLU A 364 4.33 11.83 -9.64
CA GLU A 364 5.76 11.72 -9.91
C GLU A 364 6.46 12.96 -9.35
N ILE A 365 7.29 12.82 -8.31
CA ILE A 365 7.83 13.95 -7.56
C ILE A 365 9.36 14.00 -7.68
N ALA A 366 9.87 15.16 -8.07
CA ALA A 366 11.30 15.45 -8.09
C ALA A 366 11.66 16.38 -6.91
N LEU A 367 12.58 15.95 -6.02
CA LEU A 367 13.04 16.70 -4.85
C LEU A 367 14.55 16.89 -4.82
N ASN A 368 15.05 18.03 -4.35
CA ASN A 368 16.50 18.24 -4.23
C ASN A 368 17.12 17.53 -3.01
N SER A 369 16.34 17.34 -1.94
CA SER A 369 16.81 16.79 -0.67
C SER A 369 15.79 15.87 0.00
N ASN A 370 16.26 14.80 0.64
CA ASN A 370 15.44 13.88 1.43
C ASN A 370 14.77 14.57 2.64
N SER A 371 15.36 15.66 3.15
CA SER A 371 14.77 16.45 4.24
C SER A 371 13.42 17.09 3.87
N GLN A 372 13.10 17.19 2.58
CA GLN A 372 11.85 17.79 2.07
C GLN A 372 10.68 16.79 2.04
N ILE A 373 10.93 15.49 2.22
CA ILE A 373 9.91 14.45 2.13
C ILE A 373 8.88 14.60 3.25
N GLN A 374 9.31 14.62 4.52
CA GLN A 374 8.38 14.71 5.65
C GLN A 374 7.49 15.98 5.61
N PRO A 375 8.02 17.20 5.34
CA PRO A 375 7.18 18.37 5.12
C PRO A 375 6.18 18.18 3.96
N LEU A 376 6.62 17.59 2.84
CA LEU A 376 5.74 17.34 1.69
C LEU A 376 4.64 16.32 2.01
N GLU A 377 4.93 15.26 2.76
CA GLU A 377 3.91 14.28 3.20
C GLU A 377 2.78 14.96 3.97
N LYS A 378 3.12 15.86 4.89
CA LYS A 378 2.13 16.61 5.67
C LYS A 378 1.22 17.46 4.79
N ILE A 379 1.76 17.99 3.69
CA ILE A 379 0.99 18.76 2.70
C ILE A 379 0.11 17.83 1.88
N LEU A 380 0.68 16.77 1.30
CA LEU A 380 -0.07 15.83 0.47
C LEU A 380 -1.23 15.20 1.23
N LYS A 381 -1.09 14.93 2.53
CA LYS A 381 -2.18 14.42 3.39
C LYS A 381 -3.41 15.34 3.42
N GLN A 382 -3.24 16.64 3.21
CA GLN A 382 -4.34 17.60 3.17
C GLN A 382 -5.18 17.49 1.88
N TYR A 383 -4.55 17.06 0.78
CA TYR A 383 -5.19 16.99 -0.54
C TYR A 383 -5.65 15.59 -0.92
N PHE A 384 -4.95 14.56 -0.45
CA PHE A 384 -5.21 13.17 -0.81
C PHE A 384 -5.52 12.35 0.45
N LEU A 385 -6.78 12.38 0.91
CA LEU A 385 -7.15 11.82 2.22
C LEU A 385 -7.51 10.34 2.21
N VAL A 386 -8.41 9.91 1.32
CA VAL A 386 -9.06 8.58 1.43
C VAL A 386 -8.47 7.54 0.48
N SER A 387 -7.66 7.96 -0.50
CA SER A 387 -6.83 7.09 -1.33
C SER A 387 -5.85 7.90 -2.15
N PRO A 388 -4.63 8.10 -1.63
CA PRO A 388 -3.62 8.80 -2.40
C PRO A 388 -3.24 7.99 -3.64
N PRO A 389 -2.82 8.65 -4.73
CA PRO A 389 -2.36 7.97 -5.94
C PRO A 389 -1.12 7.13 -5.68
N SER A 390 -0.79 6.26 -6.63
CA SER A 390 0.55 5.68 -6.70
C SER A 390 1.58 6.78 -6.85
N ARG A 391 2.75 6.60 -6.23
CA ARG A 391 3.75 7.67 -6.18
C ARG A 391 5.16 7.18 -6.42
N VAL A 392 5.91 7.96 -7.18
CA VAL A 392 7.35 7.79 -7.37
C VAL A 392 8.02 9.09 -6.94
N ILE A 393 9.10 8.99 -6.16
CA ILE A 393 9.93 10.14 -5.81
C ILE A 393 11.34 9.89 -6.35
N TRP A 394 11.95 10.92 -6.94
CA TRP A 394 13.35 10.87 -7.33
C TRP A 394 14.07 12.17 -6.97
N LYS A 395 15.39 12.11 -6.87
CA LYS A 395 16.18 13.30 -6.63
C LYS A 395 16.25 14.16 -7.90
N ASN A 396 15.92 15.43 -7.74
CA ASN A 396 15.99 16.44 -8.76
C ASN A 396 17.45 16.93 -8.87
N LEU A 397 18.06 16.66 -10.03
CA LEU A 397 19.43 17.06 -10.33
C LEU A 397 19.49 18.43 -11.04
N ASN A 398 18.33 19.00 -11.41
CA ASN A 398 18.26 20.26 -12.13
C ASN A 398 18.14 21.43 -11.14
N ARG A 399 18.90 22.51 -11.36
CA ARG A 399 18.90 23.70 -10.49
C ARG A 399 17.62 24.54 -10.60
N LYS A 400 16.90 24.44 -11.73
CA LYS A 400 15.67 25.21 -11.97
C LYS A 400 14.44 24.53 -11.39
N GLY A 401 13.82 25.16 -10.38
CA GLY A 401 12.70 24.65 -9.59
C GLY A 401 13.10 23.46 -8.73
N LYS A 402 13.23 23.64 -7.40
CA LYS A 402 13.74 22.58 -6.50
C LYS A 402 12.71 21.47 -6.24
N LEU A 403 11.43 21.76 -6.41
CA LEU A 403 10.31 20.82 -6.37
C LEU A 403 9.64 20.80 -7.75
N LYS A 404 9.45 19.60 -8.30
CA LYS A 404 8.65 19.38 -9.51
C LYS A 404 7.66 18.24 -9.30
N MET A 405 6.48 18.38 -9.88
CA MET A 405 5.47 17.33 -9.88
C MET A 405 5.02 17.04 -11.30
N SER A 406 5.02 15.77 -11.69
CA SER A 406 4.33 15.27 -12.87
C SER A 406 3.15 14.42 -12.40
N VAL A 407 2.06 14.42 -13.16
CA VAL A 407 0.85 13.66 -12.82
C VAL A 407 0.31 12.94 -14.03
N THR A 408 -0.13 11.70 -13.80
CA THR A 408 -1.08 11.01 -14.69
C THR A 408 -2.45 11.03 -14.01
N ALA A 409 -3.46 11.54 -14.70
CA ALA A 409 -4.84 11.53 -14.26
C ALA A 409 -5.74 10.72 -15.20
N SER A 410 -6.82 10.16 -14.66
CA SER A 410 -7.81 9.42 -15.44
C SER A 410 -9.24 9.69 -14.97
N LYS A 411 -10.18 9.79 -15.92
CA LYS A 411 -11.64 9.80 -15.66
C LYS A 411 -12.19 8.39 -15.38
N GLY A 412 -11.37 7.35 -15.57
CA GLY A 412 -11.73 5.96 -15.30
C GLY A 412 -11.94 5.66 -13.81
N LYS A 413 -12.65 4.58 -13.51
CA LYS A 413 -12.81 4.10 -12.13
C LYS A 413 -11.46 3.58 -11.64
N SER A 414 -10.96 4.15 -10.55
CA SER A 414 -9.71 3.73 -9.93
C SER A 414 -9.93 3.00 -8.61
N LYS A 415 -9.04 2.06 -8.29
CA LYS A 415 -8.95 1.36 -7.01
C LYS A 415 -7.49 1.33 -6.58
N SER A 416 -7.22 1.69 -5.33
CA SER A 416 -5.85 1.73 -4.82
C SER A 416 -5.60 0.64 -3.78
N LEU A 417 -4.39 0.08 -3.79
CA LEU A 417 -3.83 -0.73 -2.71
C LEU A 417 -3.05 0.18 -1.77
N HIS A 418 -3.68 0.54 -0.67
CA HIS A 418 -3.06 1.32 0.41
C HIS A 418 -2.94 0.42 1.65
N VAL A 419 -1.72 0.22 2.15
CA VAL A 419 -1.45 -0.63 3.31
C VAL A 419 -0.73 0.23 4.34
N LEU A 420 -1.30 0.36 5.54
CA LEU A 420 -0.71 1.15 6.64
C LEU A 420 -0.23 0.26 7.78
N SER A 421 -0.79 -0.94 7.89
CA SER A 421 -0.41 -1.96 8.85
C SER A 421 0.93 -2.60 8.52
N ARG A 422 1.70 -2.95 9.55
CA ARG A 422 2.88 -3.81 9.43
C ARG A 422 2.43 -5.25 9.38
N SER A 423 2.90 -5.99 8.37
CA SER A 423 2.54 -7.39 8.15
C SER A 423 3.75 -8.17 7.64
N ASN A 424 3.63 -9.49 7.56
CA ASN A 424 4.62 -10.34 6.89
C ASN A 424 4.54 -10.22 5.35
N PHE A 425 3.45 -9.68 4.82
CA PHE A 425 3.14 -9.70 3.41
C PHE A 425 3.66 -8.46 2.66
N SER A 426 3.47 -7.28 3.22
CA SER A 426 3.80 -6.01 2.56
C SER A 426 4.41 -5.04 3.57
N PRO A 427 5.47 -4.30 3.20
CA PRO A 427 5.83 -3.13 3.97
C PRO A 427 4.66 -2.13 3.91
N PRO A 428 4.38 -1.37 4.98
CA PRO A 428 3.40 -0.29 4.94
C PRO A 428 3.87 0.89 4.07
N CYS A 429 2.91 1.67 3.58
CA CYS A 429 3.14 2.99 3.02
C CYS A 429 3.71 3.92 4.09
N LEU A 430 4.97 4.36 3.91
CA LEU A 430 5.65 5.29 4.81
C LEU A 430 5.27 6.77 4.58
N GLY A 431 4.28 7.03 3.72
CA GLY A 431 3.85 8.35 3.33
C GLY A 431 2.46 8.30 2.68
N ASN A 432 2.00 9.44 2.21
CA ASN A 432 0.70 9.58 1.58
C ASN A 432 0.73 9.16 0.11
N TYR A 433 0.74 7.84 -0.12
CA TYR A 433 0.68 7.21 -1.43
C TYR A 433 0.10 5.81 -1.31
N SER A 434 -0.35 5.25 -2.43
CA SER A 434 -0.75 3.85 -2.51
C SER A 434 0.34 3.03 -3.17
N HIS A 435 0.54 1.78 -2.75
CA HIS A 435 1.51 0.88 -3.39
C HIS A 435 1.19 0.63 -4.86
N LEU A 436 -0.10 0.68 -5.20
CA LEU A 436 -0.61 0.40 -6.52
C LEU A 436 -1.95 1.11 -6.73
N THR A 437 -2.19 1.60 -7.95
CA THR A 437 -3.46 2.14 -8.43
C THR A 437 -3.88 1.39 -9.68
N GLU A 438 -5.05 0.77 -9.61
CA GLU A 438 -5.68 0.02 -10.68
C GLU A 438 -6.75 0.90 -11.33
N VAL A 439 -6.69 1.09 -12.65
CA VAL A 439 -7.62 1.94 -13.42
C VAL A 439 -8.41 1.09 -14.39
N ASN A 440 -9.74 1.26 -14.36
CA ASN A 440 -10.71 0.51 -15.17
C ASN A 440 -10.53 -1.01 -15.11
N GLN A 441 -10.01 -1.51 -13.97
CA GLN A 441 -9.67 -2.93 -13.73
C GLN A 441 -8.58 -3.52 -14.65
N ASN A 442 -7.96 -2.70 -15.49
CA ASN A 442 -7.13 -3.19 -16.61
C ASN A 442 -5.70 -2.70 -16.51
N ILE A 443 -5.51 -1.45 -16.09
CA ILE A 443 -4.20 -0.82 -15.97
C ILE A 443 -3.80 -0.82 -14.51
N ILE A 444 -2.60 -1.33 -14.24
CA ILE A 444 -2.02 -1.38 -12.92
C ILE A 444 -0.77 -0.49 -12.93
N ILE A 445 -0.73 0.49 -12.03
CA ILE A 445 0.40 1.42 -11.87
C ILE A 445 0.92 1.24 -10.45
N SER A 446 2.21 0.97 -10.26
CA SER A 446 2.80 0.86 -8.92
C SER A 446 3.35 2.19 -8.39
N SER A 447 3.57 2.30 -7.09
CA SER A 447 4.53 3.25 -6.51
C SER A 447 5.97 2.80 -6.76
N SER A 448 6.94 3.58 -6.30
CA SER A 448 8.29 3.07 -6.03
C SER A 448 8.19 1.86 -5.08
N VAL A 449 8.75 0.74 -5.49
CA VAL A 449 8.86 -0.49 -4.70
C VAL A 449 10.31 -0.62 -4.26
N THR A 450 10.54 -0.57 -2.94
CA THR A 450 11.86 -0.72 -2.32
C THR A 450 12.09 -2.15 -1.86
N GLY A 451 13.36 -2.49 -1.61
CA GLY A 451 13.75 -3.78 -1.03
C GLY A 451 13.62 -3.86 0.49
N ARG A 452 12.75 -3.07 1.13
CA ARG A 452 12.53 -3.14 2.57
C ARG A 452 11.82 -4.45 2.95
N LYS A 453 12.23 -5.05 4.06
CA LYS A 453 11.51 -6.16 4.68
C LYS A 453 10.17 -5.65 5.23
N ALA A 454 9.12 -6.42 5.03
CA ALA A 454 7.74 -5.99 5.30
C ALA A 454 7.49 -5.63 6.78
N LEU A 455 8.06 -6.42 7.69
CA LEU A 455 7.69 -6.39 9.11
C LEU A 455 8.50 -5.38 9.93
N ASP A 456 9.83 -5.35 9.74
CA ASP A 456 10.75 -4.49 10.49
C ASP A 456 11.20 -3.24 9.71
N LEU A 457 10.80 -3.13 8.43
CA LEU A 457 11.13 -2.01 7.52
C LEU A 457 12.64 -1.84 7.23
N SER A 458 13.47 -2.77 7.68
CA SER A 458 14.92 -2.76 7.43
C SER A 458 15.23 -3.13 5.98
N PHE A 459 16.40 -2.71 5.50
CA PHE A 459 16.94 -3.22 4.25
C PHE A 459 17.76 -4.49 4.50
N PRO A 460 17.72 -5.47 3.60
CA PRO A 460 18.67 -6.59 3.62
C PRO A 460 20.12 -6.11 3.56
N GLU A 461 21.05 -6.91 4.08
CA GLU A 461 22.45 -6.55 4.20
C GLU A 461 23.11 -6.46 2.81
N SER A 462 22.88 -7.47 1.97
CA SER A 462 23.42 -7.52 0.61
C SER A 462 22.50 -6.83 -0.41
N PHE A 463 23.11 -6.28 -1.46
CA PHE A 463 22.35 -5.64 -2.54
C PHE A 463 21.50 -6.66 -3.28
N GLU A 464 22.01 -7.87 -3.49
CA GLU A 464 21.29 -8.98 -4.11
C GLU A 464 20.01 -9.35 -3.34
N GLU A 465 20.08 -9.48 -2.01
CA GLU A 465 18.89 -9.75 -1.19
C GLU A 465 17.89 -8.59 -1.23
N GLU A 466 18.37 -7.35 -1.26
CA GLU A 466 17.50 -6.17 -1.39
C GLU A 466 16.73 -6.19 -2.72
N VAL A 467 17.38 -6.60 -3.81
CA VAL A 467 16.72 -6.78 -5.11
C VAL A 467 15.67 -7.89 -5.03
N GLU A 468 16.00 -9.03 -4.43
CA GLU A 468 15.04 -10.14 -4.26
C GLU A 468 13.84 -9.73 -3.41
N GLN A 469 14.07 -8.97 -2.34
CA GLN A 469 13.01 -8.43 -1.49
C GLN A 469 12.14 -7.42 -2.24
N ALA A 470 12.73 -6.54 -3.08
CA ALA A 470 11.96 -5.60 -3.90
C ALA A 470 11.06 -6.32 -4.91
N ILE A 471 11.56 -7.40 -5.52
CA ILE A 471 10.79 -8.26 -6.42
C ILE A 471 9.66 -8.97 -5.67
N LEU A 472 9.92 -9.47 -4.46
CA LEU A 472 8.91 -10.11 -3.60
C LEU A 472 7.80 -9.12 -3.23
N ASN A 473 8.16 -7.91 -2.80
CA ASN A 473 7.21 -6.85 -2.49
C ASN A 473 6.34 -6.53 -3.72
N LEU A 474 6.95 -6.38 -4.91
CA LEU A 474 6.21 -6.13 -6.14
C LEU A 474 5.25 -7.26 -6.50
N LYS A 475 5.68 -8.53 -6.37
CA LYS A 475 4.80 -9.70 -6.59
C LYS A 475 3.59 -9.65 -5.66
N ASN A 476 3.81 -9.32 -4.40
CA ASN A 476 2.75 -9.24 -3.40
C ASN A 476 1.73 -8.14 -3.76
N TYR A 477 2.20 -6.98 -4.24
CA TYR A 477 1.30 -5.89 -4.67
C TYR A 477 0.45 -6.31 -5.87
N LEU A 478 1.07 -6.91 -6.90
CA LEU A 478 0.36 -7.36 -8.10
C LEU A 478 -0.65 -8.47 -7.79
N MET A 479 -0.32 -9.38 -6.88
CA MET A 479 -1.21 -10.47 -6.48
C MET A 479 -2.52 -9.95 -5.88
N VAL A 480 -2.48 -8.86 -5.10
CA VAL A 480 -3.70 -8.24 -4.52
C VAL A 480 -4.61 -7.67 -5.61
N SER A 481 -4.05 -7.23 -6.74
CA SER A 481 -4.78 -6.78 -7.91
C SER A 481 -5.09 -7.90 -8.92
N HIS A 482 -4.92 -9.17 -8.54
CA HIS A 482 -5.13 -10.33 -9.42
C HIS A 482 -4.25 -10.28 -10.69
N SER A 483 -3.00 -9.86 -10.52
CA SER A 483 -2.01 -9.75 -11.59
C SER A 483 -0.69 -10.40 -11.17
N SER A 484 0.25 -10.48 -12.10
CA SER A 484 1.53 -11.16 -11.96
C SER A 484 2.64 -10.38 -12.66
N LEU A 485 3.89 -10.77 -12.42
CA LEU A 485 5.03 -10.18 -13.12
C LEU A 485 4.99 -10.36 -14.65
N GLN A 486 4.20 -11.31 -15.15
CA GLN A 486 4.03 -11.56 -16.59
C GLN A 486 3.08 -10.57 -17.27
N ASP A 487 2.32 -9.80 -16.48
CA ASP A 487 1.40 -8.78 -16.96
C ASP A 487 2.09 -7.41 -17.08
N ILE A 488 3.32 -7.29 -16.59
CA ILE A 488 4.12 -6.07 -16.68
C ILE A 488 4.50 -5.81 -18.14
N LEU A 489 4.19 -4.60 -18.62
CA LEU A 489 4.58 -4.11 -19.93
C LEU A 489 5.69 -3.07 -19.87
N TYR A 490 5.78 -2.34 -18.77
CA TYR A 490 6.81 -1.36 -18.54
C TYR A 490 7.36 -1.50 -17.12
N CYS A 491 8.68 -1.57 -17.02
CA CYS A 491 9.41 -1.63 -15.77
C CYS A 491 10.54 -0.61 -15.81
N ARG A 492 10.56 0.28 -14.82
CA ARG A 492 11.67 1.18 -14.54
C ARG A 492 12.36 0.71 -13.27
N ILE A 493 13.67 0.54 -13.35
CA ILE A 493 14.51 0.17 -12.21
C ILE A 493 15.51 1.30 -12.01
N ALA A 494 15.48 1.93 -10.85
CA ALA A 494 16.49 2.87 -10.41
C ALA A 494 17.40 2.18 -9.40
N THR A 495 18.72 2.28 -9.57
CA THR A 495 19.69 1.64 -8.67
C THR A 495 20.99 2.43 -8.57
N ASN A 496 21.67 2.37 -7.42
CA ASN A 496 23.06 2.82 -7.27
C ASN A 496 24.05 1.63 -7.15
N GLY A 497 23.53 0.40 -7.22
CA GLY A 497 24.28 -0.85 -7.17
C GLY A 497 24.51 -1.44 -8.57
N ASN A 498 25.37 -2.45 -8.65
CA ASN A 498 25.62 -3.15 -9.90
C ASN A 498 24.58 -4.27 -10.10
N LEU A 499 23.54 -3.99 -10.88
CA LEU A 499 22.49 -4.95 -11.17
C LEU A 499 22.98 -5.97 -12.22
N GLN A 500 23.18 -7.22 -11.79
CA GLN A 500 23.63 -8.29 -12.68
C GLN A 500 22.49 -8.82 -13.56
N GLU A 501 22.80 -9.20 -14.79
CA GLU A 501 21.82 -9.73 -15.77
C GLU A 501 21.07 -10.95 -15.22
N LYS A 502 21.77 -11.87 -14.57
CA LYS A 502 21.17 -13.03 -13.88
C LYS A 502 20.11 -12.65 -12.84
N THR A 503 20.23 -11.47 -12.22
CA THR A 503 19.30 -10.98 -11.20
C THR A 503 18.03 -10.41 -11.86
N LEU A 504 18.17 -9.78 -13.02
CA LEU A 504 17.02 -9.36 -13.84
C LEU A 504 16.25 -10.58 -14.39
N GLU A 505 16.95 -11.63 -14.80
CA GLU A 505 16.32 -12.88 -15.24
C GLU A 505 15.44 -13.52 -14.15
N LYS A 506 15.80 -13.36 -12.87
CA LYS A 506 14.97 -13.85 -11.73
C LYS A 506 13.61 -13.16 -11.63
N MET A 507 13.46 -11.93 -12.15
CA MET A 507 12.15 -11.29 -12.21
C MET A 507 11.18 -12.07 -13.10
N LYS A 508 11.69 -12.84 -14.08
CA LYS A 508 10.88 -13.57 -15.06
C LYS A 508 9.76 -12.67 -15.59
N LEU A 509 10.12 -11.46 -16.02
CA LEU A 509 9.17 -10.55 -16.66
C LEU A 509 8.73 -11.13 -18.00
N ASN A 510 7.63 -10.61 -18.53
CA ASN A 510 7.22 -10.91 -19.89
C ASN A 510 8.37 -10.57 -20.87
N SER A 511 8.63 -11.44 -21.84
CA SER A 511 9.62 -11.18 -22.89
C SER A 511 9.38 -9.89 -23.69
N LYS A 512 8.15 -9.38 -23.67
CA LYS A 512 7.72 -8.15 -24.34
C LYS A 512 7.73 -6.92 -23.41
N ALA A 513 8.09 -7.10 -22.14
CA ALA A 513 8.19 -6.00 -21.19
C ALA A 513 9.36 -5.08 -21.55
N ILE A 514 9.10 -3.78 -21.56
CA ILE A 514 10.14 -2.76 -21.68
C ILE A 514 10.78 -2.57 -20.31
N ILE A 515 12.09 -2.79 -20.22
CA ILE A 515 12.84 -2.59 -18.99
C ILE A 515 13.81 -1.43 -19.18
N LYS A 516 13.66 -0.38 -18.37
CA LYS A 516 14.58 0.76 -18.30
C LYS A 516 15.33 0.75 -16.98
N ILE A 517 16.66 0.66 -17.05
CA ILE A 517 17.52 0.66 -15.86
C ILE A 517 18.27 1.98 -15.81
N PHE A 518 18.14 2.69 -14.69
CA PHE A 518 18.84 3.93 -14.40
C PHE A 518 19.85 3.67 -13.30
N ASN A 519 21.14 3.80 -13.61
CA ASN A 519 22.17 3.83 -12.59
C ASN A 519 22.26 5.27 -12.05
N THR A 520 21.70 5.49 -10.88
CA THR A 520 21.48 6.83 -10.34
C THR A 520 21.94 6.89 -8.88
N PRO A 521 22.94 7.72 -8.54
CA PRO A 521 23.29 8.03 -7.15
C PRO A 521 22.22 8.91 -6.46
N SER A 522 21.08 9.11 -7.14
CA SER A 522 20.00 10.03 -6.81
C SER A 522 18.75 9.28 -6.31
N LEU A 523 18.89 8.00 -5.97
CA LEU A 523 17.88 7.27 -5.19
C LEU A 523 17.66 7.96 -3.84
N ILE A 524 16.39 8.02 -3.45
CA ILE A 524 15.98 8.64 -2.20
C ILE A 524 15.95 7.60 -1.09
N GLU A 525 15.47 6.39 -1.38
CA GLU A 525 15.48 5.27 -0.44
C GLU A 525 16.15 4.01 -1.01
N GLY A 526 16.94 3.34 -0.18
CA GLY A 526 17.57 2.06 -0.53
C GLY A 526 18.63 2.15 -1.62
N ARG A 527 19.03 0.98 -2.13
CA ARG A 527 19.95 0.82 -3.27
C ARG A 527 19.21 0.44 -4.56
N ILE A 528 17.94 0.07 -4.46
CA ILE A 528 17.06 -0.23 -5.60
C ILE A 528 15.62 0.24 -5.36
N GLU A 529 15.03 0.87 -6.38
CA GLU A 529 13.61 1.17 -6.49
C GLU A 529 13.07 0.66 -7.82
N ILE A 530 11.94 -0.04 -7.79
CA ILE A 530 11.26 -0.57 -8.97
C ILE A 530 9.91 0.13 -9.14
N PHE A 531 9.61 0.61 -10.33
CA PHE A 531 8.31 1.14 -10.73
C PHE A 531 7.80 0.36 -11.94
N VAL A 532 6.51 0.02 -11.96
CA VAL A 532 5.92 -0.75 -13.07
C VAL A 532 4.57 -0.22 -13.52
N ILE A 533 4.28 -0.49 -14.79
CA ILE A 533 2.94 -0.44 -15.37
C ILE A 533 2.64 -1.82 -15.97
N ALA A 534 1.48 -2.39 -15.61
CA ALA A 534 1.01 -3.69 -16.05
C ALA A 534 -0.40 -3.61 -16.66
N LEU A 535 -0.71 -4.54 -17.57
CA LEU A 535 -2.04 -4.71 -18.17
C LEU A 535 -2.56 -6.13 -17.94
N LYS A 536 -3.80 -6.29 -17.47
CA LYS A 536 -4.38 -7.62 -17.24
C LYS A 536 -4.57 -8.41 -18.54
N LYS A 537 -4.17 -9.68 -18.47
CA LYS A 537 -4.06 -10.62 -19.60
C LYS A 537 -5.38 -10.93 -20.33
N GLU A 538 -6.52 -10.85 -19.65
CA GLU A 538 -7.85 -11.26 -20.17
C GLU A 538 -8.38 -10.38 -21.30
N LEU A 539 -7.84 -9.18 -21.47
CA LEU A 539 -8.29 -8.22 -22.48
C LEU A 539 -7.40 -8.13 -23.70
N ILE A 540 -6.26 -8.80 -23.70
CA ILE A 540 -5.41 -8.77 -24.88
C ILE A 540 -5.93 -9.83 -25.86
N GLN A 541 -6.99 -9.50 -26.61
CA GLN A 541 -7.41 -10.31 -27.76
C GLN A 541 -6.21 -10.53 -28.66
N ASP A 542 -6.02 -11.71 -29.25
CA ASP A 542 -4.85 -11.97 -30.11
C ASP A 542 -4.68 -10.90 -31.20
N SER A 543 -5.73 -10.19 -31.64
CA SER A 543 -5.67 -9.01 -32.51
C SER A 543 -5.18 -7.72 -31.84
N GLU A 544 -5.55 -7.43 -30.59
CA GLU A 544 -5.00 -6.31 -29.81
C GLU A 544 -3.60 -6.61 -29.31
N LYS A 545 -3.34 -7.89 -28.98
CA LYS A 545 -2.01 -8.47 -28.81
C LYS A 545 -1.26 -8.23 -30.10
N THR A 546 -1.78 -8.60 -31.27
CA THR A 546 -1.10 -8.38 -32.55
C THR A 546 -1.01 -6.90 -32.92
N VAL A 547 -1.85 -5.97 -32.45
CA VAL A 547 -1.70 -4.53 -32.72
C VAL A 547 -0.69 -3.89 -31.75
N PHE A 548 -0.68 -4.31 -30.49
CA PHE A 548 0.30 -3.92 -29.48
C PHE A 548 1.66 -4.55 -29.81
N GLU A 549 1.67 -5.84 -30.15
CA GLU A 549 2.79 -6.69 -30.57
C GLU A 549 3.23 -6.44 -32.01
N GLN A 550 2.45 -5.97 -32.99
CA GLN A 550 2.97 -5.54 -34.31
C GLN A 550 3.53 -4.12 -34.26
N LYS A 551 2.97 -3.26 -33.39
CA LYS A 551 3.60 -1.98 -33.06
C LYS A 551 4.89 -2.17 -32.25
N PHE A 552 5.03 -3.27 -31.50
CA PHE A 552 6.22 -3.60 -30.71
C PHE A 552 7.17 -4.66 -31.32
N ASP A 553 6.76 -5.56 -32.22
CA ASP A 553 7.61 -6.62 -32.83
C ASP A 553 8.55 -6.03 -33.89
N ASN A 554 8.25 -4.83 -34.39
CA ASN A 554 9.21 -4.02 -35.14
C ASN A 554 10.36 -3.48 -34.24
N LEU A 555 10.29 -3.65 -32.92
CA LEU A 555 11.36 -3.33 -31.95
C LEU A 555 12.25 -4.53 -31.61
N LYS A 556 12.29 -5.58 -32.45
CA LYS A 556 13.35 -6.57 -32.36
C LYS A 556 14.70 -5.86 -32.47
N LEU A 557 15.48 -5.83 -31.39
CA LEU A 557 16.85 -6.36 -31.37
C LEU A 557 17.49 -6.33 -29.97
N LYS A 558 17.85 -7.55 -29.56
CA LYS A 558 18.97 -7.97 -28.72
C LYS A 558 19.88 -6.86 -28.15
N SER A 559 20.00 -6.87 -26.82
CA SER A 559 21.24 -6.66 -26.06
C SER A 559 22.30 -5.78 -26.75
N GLN A 560 22.21 -4.46 -26.57
CA GLN A 560 23.30 -3.49 -26.43
C GLN A 560 22.74 -2.08 -26.65
N ILE A 561 23.41 -1.10 -26.04
CA ILE A 561 23.02 0.30 -25.86
C ILE A 561 22.68 1.03 -27.20
N PHE A 562 21.81 2.06 -27.10
CA PHE A 562 21.49 3.21 -28.00
C PHE A 562 20.19 3.16 -28.85
N SER A 563 19.56 4.33 -28.97
CA SER A 563 18.16 4.64 -29.30
C SER A 563 17.77 4.64 -30.80
N LEU A 564 16.45 4.57 -31.09
CA LEU A 564 15.61 5.47 -31.93
C LEU A 564 14.46 4.75 -32.69
N ASP A 565 13.22 5.12 -32.30
CA ASP A 565 11.99 5.35 -33.12
C ASP A 565 11.25 4.19 -33.86
N SER A 566 9.95 4.22 -34.23
CA SER A 566 8.71 4.98 -33.96
C SER A 566 7.51 4.19 -34.54
N GLN A 567 6.30 4.36 -33.97
CA GLN A 567 5.01 4.63 -34.67
C GLN A 567 3.77 4.12 -33.90
N SER A 568 3.17 4.99 -33.06
CA SER A 568 1.71 5.23 -32.85
C SER A 568 1.43 6.01 -31.56
N PRO A 569 0.32 6.76 -31.46
CA PRO A 569 0.29 8.05 -30.77
C PRO A 569 -0.13 7.90 -29.30
N SER A 570 0.82 7.65 -28.41
CA SER A 570 0.71 8.04 -27.00
C SER A 570 2.12 8.02 -26.40
N PHE A 571 2.77 9.19 -26.33
CA PHE A 571 4.01 9.44 -25.58
C PHE A 571 5.26 8.66 -26.01
N ALA A 572 5.91 9.10 -27.09
CA ALA A 572 7.33 8.79 -27.32
C ALA A 572 8.16 10.02 -26.96
N CYS A 573 9.03 9.87 -25.96
CA CYS A 573 10.16 10.76 -25.70
C CYS A 573 11.41 10.04 -26.20
N ILE A 574 12.08 10.59 -27.22
CA ILE A 574 13.41 10.13 -27.60
C ILE A 574 14.40 10.92 -26.77
N GLU A 575 15.12 10.24 -25.87
CA GLU A 575 16.33 10.76 -25.23
C GLU A 575 17.55 10.21 -25.97
N ILE A 576 18.33 11.09 -26.61
CA ILE A 576 19.64 10.73 -27.14
C ILE A 576 20.69 11.27 -26.18
N ALA A 577 21.30 10.39 -25.37
CA ALA A 577 22.47 10.73 -24.58
C ALA A 577 23.73 10.36 -25.38
N LEU A 578 24.51 11.33 -25.83
CA LEU A 578 25.78 11.05 -26.51
C LEU A 578 26.91 10.90 -25.49
N PRO A 579 27.68 9.80 -25.50
CA PRO A 579 28.79 9.62 -24.57
C PRO A 579 29.96 10.55 -24.91
N ASN A 580 30.60 10.98 -23.82
CA ASN A 580 31.64 11.99 -23.71
C ASN A 580 32.87 11.80 -24.64
N LYS A 581 33.48 12.94 -25.02
CA LYS A 581 34.78 13.11 -25.72
C LYS A 581 34.97 12.39 -27.06
N LYS A 582 34.23 12.83 -28.08
CA LYS A 582 34.76 13.05 -29.43
C LYS A 582 33.81 14.01 -30.12
N THR A 583 34.34 15.17 -30.49
CA THR A 583 33.68 16.22 -31.28
C THR A 583 32.64 15.61 -32.20
N ILE A 584 31.37 15.93 -31.93
CA ILE A 584 30.28 15.65 -32.86
C ILE A 584 30.59 16.49 -34.09
N ASN A 585 31.11 15.86 -35.13
CA ASN A 585 31.45 16.53 -36.37
C ASN A 585 30.19 16.64 -37.25
N GLU A 586 30.21 17.56 -38.21
CA GLU A 586 29.09 17.79 -39.14
C GLU A 586 28.61 16.48 -39.80
N LYS A 587 29.53 15.55 -40.06
CA LYS A 587 29.24 14.23 -40.64
C LYS A 587 28.33 13.38 -39.75
N LYS A 588 28.59 13.28 -38.44
CA LYS A 588 27.73 12.53 -37.50
C LYS A 588 26.36 13.17 -37.33
N ILE A 589 26.28 14.50 -37.38
CA ILE A 589 24.99 15.20 -37.34
C ILE A 589 24.23 15.00 -38.63
N THR A 590 24.90 15.00 -39.77
CA THR A 590 24.27 14.71 -41.05
C THR A 590 23.79 13.26 -41.06
N GLU A 591 24.55 12.31 -40.51
CA GLU A 591 24.11 10.92 -40.34
C GLU A 591 22.88 10.81 -39.42
N ILE A 592 22.84 11.53 -38.29
CA ILE A 592 21.66 11.59 -37.41
C ILE A 592 20.48 12.24 -38.13
N ASN A 593 20.65 13.41 -38.76
CA ASN A 593 19.58 14.11 -39.47
C ASN A 593 19.07 13.30 -40.65
N THR A 594 19.94 12.65 -41.43
CA THR A 594 19.55 11.74 -42.51
C THR A 594 18.86 10.49 -41.96
N TYR A 595 19.27 9.98 -40.79
CA TYR A 595 18.57 8.90 -40.12
C TYR A 595 17.18 9.34 -39.65
N LEU A 596 17.05 10.53 -39.06
CA LEU A 596 15.77 11.11 -38.64
C LEU A 596 14.90 11.39 -39.87
N GLU A 597 15.39 12.07 -40.91
CA GLU A 597 14.68 12.33 -42.18
C GLU A 597 14.19 11.07 -42.89
N LYS A 598 14.99 10.00 -42.85
CA LYS A 598 14.70 8.76 -43.58
C LYS A 598 13.76 7.82 -42.81
N ASN A 599 13.83 7.84 -41.47
CA ASN A 599 13.07 6.90 -40.63
C ASN A 599 11.89 7.57 -39.89
N ILE A 600 11.89 8.91 -39.79
CA ILE A 600 10.92 9.72 -39.08
C ILE A 600 10.37 10.75 -40.07
N LYS A 601 9.07 10.65 -40.42
CA LYS A 601 8.43 11.68 -41.26
C LYS A 601 8.43 13.02 -40.53
N LEU A 602 9.33 13.93 -40.93
CA LEU A 602 9.60 15.23 -40.30
C LEU A 602 8.36 16.14 -40.18
N ASP A 603 7.39 15.94 -41.07
CA ASP A 603 6.08 16.58 -41.10
C ASP A 603 5.19 16.27 -39.87
N LYS A 604 5.60 15.35 -38.99
CA LYS A 604 4.93 15.03 -37.71
C LYS A 604 5.67 15.47 -36.44
N LEU A 605 6.83 16.12 -36.58
CA LEU A 605 7.62 16.62 -35.44
C LEU A 605 7.14 18.02 -35.03
N SER A 606 6.65 18.16 -33.78
CA SER A 606 6.14 19.44 -33.27
C SER A 606 7.19 20.27 -32.53
N LYS A 607 8.18 19.63 -31.87
CA LYS A 607 9.25 20.31 -31.11
C LYS A 607 10.43 19.39 -30.79
N ILE A 608 11.64 19.95 -30.77
CA ILE A 608 12.87 19.27 -30.31
C ILE A 608 13.56 20.15 -29.26
N ASN A 609 13.82 19.63 -28.06
CA ASN A 609 14.66 20.32 -27.07
C ASN A 609 16.11 19.82 -27.17
N LEU A 610 17.05 20.74 -27.12
CA LEU A 610 18.48 20.46 -27.16
C LEU A 610 19.14 20.92 -25.85
N TYR A 611 19.85 20.01 -25.22
CA TYR A 611 20.64 20.29 -24.01
C TYR A 611 22.10 20.12 -24.38
N HIS A 612 22.87 21.21 -24.36
CA HIS A 612 24.29 21.19 -24.70
C HIS A 612 25.04 22.31 -23.97
N GLN A 613 26.28 22.06 -23.57
CA GLN A 613 27.13 23.06 -22.90
C GLN A 613 28.08 23.81 -23.85
N ASP A 614 28.35 23.31 -25.07
CA ASP A 614 29.38 23.91 -25.92
C ASP A 614 28.81 24.94 -26.92
N LYS A 615 29.37 26.15 -26.90
CA LYS A 615 28.98 27.34 -27.69
C LYS A 615 29.41 27.26 -29.17
N ASN A 616 29.46 26.06 -29.77
CA ASN A 616 29.86 25.92 -31.17
C ASN A 616 28.73 26.38 -32.10
N ALA A 617 28.82 27.64 -32.55
CA ALA A 617 27.85 28.33 -33.38
C ALA A 617 27.51 27.63 -34.72
N SER A 618 28.39 26.73 -35.18
CA SER A 618 28.21 25.90 -36.38
C SER A 618 27.11 24.83 -36.21
N LEU A 619 26.98 24.21 -35.03
CA LEU A 619 25.92 23.23 -34.73
C LEU A 619 24.52 23.88 -34.76
N LEU A 620 24.42 25.03 -34.10
CA LEU A 620 23.17 25.81 -33.99
C LEU A 620 22.71 26.35 -35.35
N ASN A 621 23.63 26.79 -36.21
CA ASN A 621 23.30 27.30 -37.54
C ASN A 621 22.85 26.21 -38.52
N LEU A 622 23.30 24.95 -38.34
CA LEU A 622 22.82 23.81 -39.13
C LEU A 622 21.42 23.37 -38.70
N LEU A 623 21.13 23.36 -37.40
CA LEU A 623 19.84 22.91 -36.85
C LEU A 623 18.70 23.95 -37.04
N LYS A 624 19.04 25.26 -37.05
CA LYS A 624 18.11 26.36 -37.38
C LYS A 624 17.61 26.38 -38.83
N LYS A 625 18.20 25.59 -39.73
CA LYS A 625 17.72 25.45 -41.12
C LYS A 625 16.60 24.41 -41.26
N SER A 626 16.26 23.69 -40.20
CA SER A 626 15.08 22.80 -40.14
C SER A 626 13.83 23.59 -39.68
N PRO A 627 12.61 23.17 -40.05
CA PRO A 627 11.37 23.88 -39.71
C PRO A 627 10.94 23.74 -38.23
N ILE A 628 11.85 23.35 -37.33
CA ILE A 628 11.53 22.90 -35.96
C ILE A 628 12.02 23.93 -34.93
N SER A 629 11.18 24.26 -33.93
CA SER A 629 11.57 25.14 -32.82
C SER A 629 12.46 24.41 -31.81
N ILE A 630 13.59 25.03 -31.43
CA ILE A 630 14.61 24.47 -30.53
C ILE A 630 14.65 25.28 -29.22
N SER A 631 14.59 24.61 -28.06
CA SER A 631 14.79 25.21 -26.73
C SER A 631 16.09 24.72 -26.10
N GLU A 632 16.88 25.63 -25.51
CA GLU A 632 18.23 25.36 -24.96
C GLU A 632 18.22 25.38 -23.41
N TYR A 633 18.83 24.38 -22.76
CA TYR A 633 18.99 24.34 -21.30
C TYR A 633 20.39 23.83 -20.90
N ASN A 634 21.03 24.51 -19.93
CA ASN A 634 22.28 24.09 -19.29
C ASN A 634 22.00 23.17 -18.10
N ILE A 635 22.64 21.99 -18.06
CA ILE A 635 22.58 21.07 -16.91
C ILE A 635 24.00 20.90 -16.36
N ASP A 636 24.22 21.32 -15.11
CA ASP A 636 25.51 21.14 -14.42
C ASP A 636 25.67 19.70 -13.92
N GLY A 637 26.87 19.12 -14.10
CA GLY A 637 27.20 17.75 -13.67
C GLY A 637 27.18 16.69 -14.80
N LEU A 638 26.86 17.11 -16.03
CA LEU A 638 26.88 16.30 -17.24
C LEU A 638 27.83 16.92 -18.27
N GLU A 639 29.10 17.13 -17.87
CA GLU A 639 30.12 17.62 -18.79
C GLU A 639 30.24 16.69 -19.99
N GLY A 640 29.88 17.19 -21.19
CA GLY A 640 30.11 16.52 -22.47
C GLY A 640 29.01 15.61 -23.02
N SER A 641 27.78 15.73 -22.53
CA SER A 641 26.60 15.04 -23.10
C SER A 641 25.68 16.02 -23.83
N ILE A 642 25.26 15.67 -25.05
CA ILE A 642 24.13 16.34 -25.72
C ILE A 642 22.87 15.54 -25.39
N PHE A 643 21.79 16.20 -24.97
CA PHE A 643 20.46 15.58 -24.91
C PHE A 643 19.58 16.16 -26.00
N LEU A 644 18.97 15.28 -26.78
CA LEU A 644 17.87 15.61 -27.67
C LEU A 644 16.62 14.99 -27.09
N GLU A 645 15.57 15.80 -26.96
CA GLU A 645 14.25 15.39 -26.48
C GLU A 645 13.23 15.71 -27.57
N CYS A 646 12.75 14.68 -28.27
CA CYS A 646 11.82 14.82 -29.40
C CYS A 646 10.43 14.31 -29.02
N TYR A 647 9.39 15.07 -29.38
CA TYR A 647 7.99 14.72 -29.12
C TYR A 647 7.26 14.42 -30.42
N PHE A 648 6.50 13.32 -30.42
CA PHE A 648 5.72 12.85 -31.56
C PHE A 648 4.22 12.99 -31.28
N PHE A 649 3.48 13.53 -32.25
CA PHE A 649 2.02 13.44 -32.32
C PHE A 649 1.59 12.42 -33.36
#